data_AF-A0A1G2YY63-F1
#
_entry.id   AF-A0A1G2YY63-F1
#
_cell.length_a   1.000
_cell.length_b   1.000
_cell.length_c   1.000
_cell.angle_alpha   90.00
_cell.angle_beta   90.00
_cell.angle_gamma   90.00
#
_symmetry.space_group_name_H-M   'P 1'
#
loop_
_entity.id
_entity.type
_entity.pdbx_description
1 polymer ?
#
loop_
_entity_poly.entity_id
_entity_poly.type
_entity_poly.pdbx_seq_one_letter_code
_entity_poly.pdbx_strand_id
1 'polypeptide(L)'
;MYFETISVLLKEKLMPSRDICSWILSLVLFSNYTCAGNIQMKPFAMDWRDNADSLVNMSFLLEAPAGKDGFIRVNNGHLVKPNGERFRIWGVNFTGSACFPSKEDAPIVAEHLARFGINCVRFHFLDSNWSGSLFVRDSNDTRALDRQQLDRLDYFVAELKERGIYTNLNLNVGRNYRKGDGVRDYEYLGLAKVVNYFDEHIQMLHKEYAQQLLTHYNPYTKSEYRNEPAIVIVEIVNENSIVEAWFSDRLLGKNESRNPGTWADITAWYADQLTKKYNAWLQVRLSEAELKELREIAGVKEDEFVPRLTKDQFDAASEKRFHIEAEFYMELEQNYFGQMYRYLKDELGVKSLIVGTSDHNHWKSGYPLLTSTSRLDVVDGHVYWQHPSYLTDPKTGRNTFSIPNTPMVNDPLNSTVVQLSRSAIVGKPYTVSETNHPFPNEYACEGIGILAAYSAFHDWDGIFLYTFEHKEPGQWEPKIPGHFEIRPDPVKMTNLAACAVMFLRSDVRRAIETVSRSYSLEQVCQSIRSPSSERPYFTPGFSVSTPLRHTTRIAALDAQPGQYPEVAMDNPIVSDTGELSWYRSEQGKGLVTIETEKSQALIGFVKDNNKALKNISLTAENEFCSIIVTSLNAEPISSSQSLLLVATARSANQDMTWNEDRTSLSDWGSGPTVIEPVKGSVTLRNIGLAEHVEAVPLNGAGKRMGQSIRAQIVADGFEIPIGEPATTWYLVRIQR
;
A
#
# COMPACT_ATOMS: atom_id res chain seq x y z
N MET A 1 -57.27 16.35 -7.66
CA MET A 1 -57.13 17.71 -7.08
C MET A 1 -55.69 18.14 -7.35
N TYR A 2 -55.40 18.58 -8.59
CA TYR A 2 -55.44 19.98 -9.09
C TYR A 2 -54.35 20.86 -8.45
N PHE A 3 -53.45 21.53 -9.17
CA PHE A 3 -52.98 21.63 -10.58
C PHE A 3 -51.75 22.59 -10.48
N GLU A 4 -50.54 22.28 -10.95
CA GLU A 4 -49.94 22.59 -12.27
C GLU A 4 -49.62 24.08 -12.62
N THR A 5 -48.34 24.31 -12.92
CA THR A 5 -47.58 25.19 -13.86
C THR A 5 -48.27 26.23 -14.77
N ILE A 6 -47.55 27.36 -15.09
CA ILE A 6 -47.39 28.08 -16.41
C ILE A 6 -46.67 29.45 -16.17
N SER A 7 -45.39 29.65 -16.56
CA SER A 7 -44.80 30.37 -17.73
C SER A 7 -45.28 31.81 -18.09
N VAL A 8 -44.33 32.75 -18.30
CA VAL A 8 -44.10 33.57 -19.54
C VAL A 8 -43.14 34.78 -19.31
N LEU A 9 -42.40 35.07 -20.39
CA LEU A 9 -41.30 36.01 -20.66
C LEU A 9 -41.56 37.54 -20.57
N LEU A 10 -40.50 38.26 -20.18
CA LEU A 10 -39.91 39.53 -20.69
C LEU A 10 -40.79 40.74 -21.08
N LYS A 11 -40.56 41.90 -20.42
CA LYS A 11 -40.28 43.20 -21.07
C LYS A 11 -39.66 44.23 -20.13
N GLU A 12 -38.71 44.99 -20.68
CA GLU A 12 -37.75 45.94 -20.11
C GLU A 12 -38.36 47.17 -19.41
N LYS A 13 -37.66 47.72 -18.39
CA LYS A 13 -37.07 49.07 -18.41
C LYS A 13 -36.43 49.51 -17.06
N LEU A 14 -35.23 50.11 -17.19
CA LEU A 14 -34.62 51.22 -16.41
C LEU A 14 -33.87 50.93 -15.08
N MET A 15 -32.53 51.06 -15.19
CA MET A 15 -31.53 51.50 -14.18
C MET A 15 -31.78 52.97 -13.69
N PRO A 16 -31.03 53.57 -12.72
CA PRO A 16 -29.99 53.06 -11.79
C PRO A 16 -30.04 53.59 -10.32
N SER A 17 -29.10 53.08 -9.51
CA SER A 17 -28.33 53.70 -8.40
C SER A 17 -29.00 54.17 -7.09
N ARG A 18 -28.47 53.64 -5.97
CA ARG A 18 -27.91 54.49 -4.91
C ARG A 18 -26.96 53.76 -3.97
N ASP A 19 -25.84 54.43 -3.76
CA ASP A 19 -24.64 54.07 -3.03
C ASP A 19 -24.67 54.67 -1.61
N ILE A 20 -23.86 54.08 -0.72
CA ILE A 20 -23.26 54.65 0.50
C ILE A 20 -24.10 54.68 1.79
N CYS A 21 -23.78 53.74 2.69
CA CYS A 21 -23.37 54.08 4.06
C CYS A 21 -22.32 53.06 4.52
N SER A 22 -21.06 53.50 4.55
CA SER A 22 -19.91 52.78 5.05
C SER A 22 -19.59 53.20 6.49
N TRP A 23 -18.83 52.32 7.16
CA TRP A 23 -17.98 52.54 8.35
C TRP A 23 -18.63 52.37 9.73
N ILE A 24 -18.40 51.20 10.34
CA ILE A 24 -17.69 50.95 11.61
C ILE A 24 -18.09 49.53 12.07
N LEU A 25 -17.31 48.50 11.68
CA LEU A 25 -17.09 47.24 12.42
C LEU A 25 -16.11 46.34 11.64
N SER A 26 -14.88 46.80 11.41
CA SER A 26 -13.82 45.96 10.83
C SER A 26 -12.49 46.33 11.47
N LEU A 27 -12.30 45.93 12.72
CA LEU A 27 -11.00 45.90 13.40
C LEU A 27 -11.11 44.90 14.55
N VAL A 28 -10.10 44.04 14.65
CA VAL A 28 -9.98 42.85 15.53
C VAL A 28 -10.53 41.56 14.91
N LEU A 29 -9.83 41.06 13.89
CA LEU A 29 -9.54 39.63 13.64
C LEU A 29 -8.47 39.54 12.52
N PHE A 30 -7.35 40.24 12.70
CA PHE A 30 -6.10 39.91 12.00
C PHE A 30 -5.34 38.94 12.91
N SER A 31 -5.73 37.67 12.86
CA SER A 31 -4.87 36.58 13.26
C SER A 31 -3.62 36.63 12.38
N ASN A 32 -2.46 36.64 13.03
CA ASN A 32 -1.14 36.64 12.43
C ASN A 32 -1.01 35.51 11.40
N TYR A 33 -1.21 35.81 10.11
CA TYR A 33 -0.48 35.10 9.06
C TYR A 33 0.97 35.54 9.18
N THR A 34 1.72 34.83 10.01
CA THR A 34 3.17 34.80 9.81
C THR A 34 3.35 34.17 8.44
N CYS A 35 3.79 34.96 7.46
CA CYS A 35 4.37 34.40 6.24
C CYS A 35 5.45 33.43 6.72
N ALA A 36 5.20 32.13 6.58
CA ALA A 36 6.25 31.13 6.70
C ALA A 36 7.37 31.59 5.77
N GLY A 37 8.54 31.88 6.31
CA GLY A 37 9.69 32.25 5.49
C GLY A 37 9.88 31.17 4.43
N ASN A 38 10.17 31.57 3.19
CA ASN A 38 10.37 30.61 2.09
C ASN A 38 11.33 29.50 2.54
N ILE A 39 10.82 28.28 2.69
CA ILE A 39 11.61 27.11 3.06
C ILE A 39 12.63 26.90 1.94
N GLN A 40 13.91 27.01 2.28
CA GLN A 40 14.97 26.85 1.30
C GLN A 40 15.25 25.36 1.08
N MET A 41 14.57 24.77 0.09
CA MET A 41 14.85 23.41 -0.37
C MET A 41 16.26 23.30 -0.97
N LYS A 42 16.93 22.17 -0.79
CA LYS A 42 18.31 21.92 -1.25
C LYS A 42 18.37 20.68 -2.16
N PRO A 43 19.11 20.71 -3.27
CA PRO A 43 19.27 19.54 -4.14
C PRO A 43 19.83 18.33 -3.39
N PHE A 44 19.20 17.17 -3.55
CA PHE A 44 19.68 15.91 -3.02
C PHE A 44 19.13 14.77 -3.90
N ALA A 45 19.99 14.22 -4.75
CA ALA A 45 19.64 13.12 -5.66
C ALA A 45 19.99 11.77 -5.02
N MET A 46 19.08 10.80 -5.11
CA MET A 46 19.38 9.40 -4.82
C MET A 46 20.16 8.79 -5.96
N ASP A 47 21.38 8.34 -5.68
CA ASP A 47 22.25 7.68 -6.66
C ASP A 47 22.09 6.16 -6.54
N TRP A 48 21.51 5.58 -7.58
CA TRP A 48 21.26 4.15 -7.66
C TRP A 48 22.37 3.38 -8.39
N ARG A 49 23.24 4.07 -9.12
CA ARG A 49 24.34 3.45 -9.87
C ARG A 49 25.60 3.34 -9.03
N ASP A 50 25.86 4.32 -8.17
CA ASP A 50 27.01 4.31 -7.28
C ASP A 50 26.72 3.55 -5.98
N ASN A 51 26.85 2.21 -6.03
CA ASN A 51 26.62 1.33 -4.87
C ASN A 51 27.88 1.00 -4.07
N ALA A 52 29.06 1.09 -4.69
CA ALA A 52 30.34 0.78 -4.07
C ALA A 52 30.68 1.73 -2.92
N ASP A 53 31.45 1.24 -1.93
CA ASP A 53 32.00 2.02 -0.80
C ASP A 53 30.98 2.83 0.02
N SER A 54 29.70 2.45 -0.03
CA SER A 54 28.67 3.07 0.80
C SER A 54 28.95 2.81 2.27
N LEU A 55 28.91 3.86 3.09
CA LEU A 55 29.14 3.77 4.53
C LEU A 55 27.95 3.16 5.29
N VAL A 56 26.79 3.09 4.63
CA VAL A 56 25.55 2.55 5.17
C VAL A 56 25.01 1.54 4.17
N ASN A 57 25.14 0.26 4.50
CA ASN A 57 24.74 -0.85 3.64
C ASN A 57 24.00 -1.90 4.48
N MET A 58 22.71 -2.09 4.20
CA MET A 58 21.82 -3.01 4.92
C MET A 58 21.83 -4.44 4.36
N SER A 59 22.70 -4.77 3.39
CA SER A 59 22.78 -6.12 2.83
C SER A 59 23.16 -7.19 3.85
N PHE A 60 23.70 -6.82 5.01
CA PHE A 60 23.91 -7.75 6.14
C PHE A 60 22.60 -8.36 6.68
N LEU A 61 21.45 -7.76 6.37
CA LEU A 61 20.12 -8.31 6.69
C LEU A 61 19.68 -9.42 5.71
N LEU A 62 20.41 -9.61 4.60
CA LEU A 62 20.02 -10.48 3.51
C LEU A 62 20.85 -11.76 3.51
N GLU A 63 20.16 -12.89 3.44
CA GLU A 63 20.81 -14.20 3.34
C GLU A 63 20.91 -14.62 1.88
N ALA A 64 22.07 -14.34 1.29
CA ALA A 64 22.37 -14.71 -0.09
C ALA A 64 22.84 -16.17 -0.24
N PRO A 65 22.49 -16.85 -1.34
CA PRO A 65 21.43 -16.48 -2.27
C PRO A 65 20.02 -16.73 -1.68
N ALA A 66 19.02 -16.03 -2.19
CA ALA A 66 17.62 -16.23 -1.78
C ALA A 66 17.19 -17.67 -2.04
N GLY A 67 16.49 -18.27 -1.08
CA GLY A 67 15.99 -19.64 -1.18
C GLY A 67 17.07 -20.73 -1.05
N LYS A 68 18.30 -20.40 -0.65
CA LYS A 68 19.40 -21.37 -0.49
C LYS A 68 19.05 -22.57 0.40
N ASP A 69 18.22 -22.36 1.42
CA ASP A 69 17.81 -23.40 2.38
C ASP A 69 16.54 -24.13 1.93
N GLY A 70 15.89 -23.66 0.86
CA GLY A 70 14.61 -24.16 0.33
C GLY A 70 13.48 -23.12 0.41
N PHE A 71 12.25 -23.58 0.14
CA PHE A 71 11.06 -22.74 0.10
C PHE A 71 10.67 -22.18 1.47
N ILE A 72 10.29 -20.90 1.50
CA ILE A 72 9.54 -20.33 2.62
C ILE A 72 8.20 -21.05 2.76
N ARG A 73 7.76 -21.27 4.00
CA ARG A 73 6.55 -22.02 4.33
C ARG A 73 5.68 -21.23 5.30
N VAL A 74 4.41 -21.63 5.41
CA VAL A 74 3.54 -21.20 6.50
C VAL A 74 3.71 -22.14 7.68
N ASN A 75 3.98 -21.59 8.87
CA ASN A 75 3.94 -22.33 10.12
C ASN A 75 3.32 -21.45 11.21
N ASN A 76 2.30 -21.96 11.92
CA ASN A 76 1.59 -21.26 12.99
C ASN A 76 1.15 -19.83 12.62
N GLY A 77 0.68 -19.64 11.38
CA GLY A 77 0.21 -18.34 10.89
C GLY A 77 1.31 -17.35 10.53
N HIS A 78 2.56 -17.80 10.35
CA HIS A 78 3.68 -16.95 9.97
C HIS A 78 4.49 -17.53 8.83
N LEU A 79 5.20 -16.66 8.12
CA LEU A 79 6.20 -17.07 7.15
C LEU A 79 7.45 -17.56 7.87
N VAL A 80 7.94 -18.75 7.52
CA VAL A 80 9.15 -19.33 8.09
C VAL A 80 10.07 -19.89 7.03
N LYS A 81 11.37 -19.83 7.30
CA LYS A 81 12.37 -20.58 6.54
C LYS A 81 12.23 -22.10 6.79
N PRO A 82 12.87 -22.95 5.97
CA PRO A 82 12.87 -24.40 6.16
C PRO A 82 13.35 -24.90 7.52
N ASN A 83 14.24 -24.15 8.19
CA ASN A 83 14.74 -24.45 9.54
C ASN A 83 13.77 -24.02 10.68
N GLY A 84 12.64 -23.38 10.34
CA GLY A 84 11.65 -22.88 11.30
C GLY A 84 11.87 -21.44 11.78
N GLU A 85 12.95 -20.78 11.37
CA GLU A 85 13.17 -19.36 11.68
C GLU A 85 12.13 -18.47 11.02
N ARG A 86 11.75 -17.39 11.71
CA ARG A 86 10.81 -16.40 11.17
C ARG A 86 11.38 -15.74 9.92
N PHE A 87 10.56 -15.62 8.90
CA PHE A 87 10.84 -14.84 7.70
C PHE A 87 9.87 -13.66 7.65
N ARG A 88 10.39 -12.46 7.37
CA ARG A 88 9.59 -11.25 7.15
C ARG A 88 10.00 -10.60 5.86
N ILE A 89 9.03 -10.08 5.12
CA ILE A 89 9.27 -9.42 3.84
C ILE A 89 9.35 -7.91 4.04
N TRP A 90 10.49 -7.34 3.69
CA TRP A 90 10.67 -5.90 3.49
C TRP A 90 10.90 -5.68 2.00
N GLY A 91 9.81 -5.37 1.29
CA GLY A 91 9.76 -5.42 -0.16
C GLY A 91 9.42 -4.10 -0.83
N VAL A 92 9.56 -4.11 -2.15
CA VAL A 92 9.10 -3.03 -3.04
C VAL A 92 8.43 -3.62 -4.27
N ASN A 93 7.55 -2.83 -4.89
CA ASN A 93 7.00 -3.16 -6.19
C ASN A 93 7.93 -2.70 -7.31
N PHE A 94 8.01 -3.49 -8.37
CA PHE A 94 8.51 -3.07 -9.68
C PHE A 94 7.33 -3.20 -10.63
N THR A 95 7.00 -2.14 -11.36
CA THR A 95 5.78 -2.08 -12.16
C THR A 95 6.10 -1.98 -13.65
N GLY A 96 5.41 -2.74 -14.50
CA GLY A 96 5.52 -2.61 -15.96
C GLY A 96 6.96 -2.74 -16.47
N SER A 97 7.44 -1.77 -17.26
CA SER A 97 8.80 -1.77 -17.82
C SER A 97 9.92 -1.94 -16.79
N ALA A 98 9.74 -1.48 -15.55
CA ALA A 98 10.74 -1.66 -14.50
C ALA A 98 11.07 -3.14 -14.25
N CYS A 99 10.10 -4.05 -14.42
CA CYS A 99 10.28 -5.49 -14.21
C CYS A 99 11.32 -6.14 -15.14
N PHE A 100 11.69 -5.43 -16.22
CA PHE A 100 12.54 -5.95 -17.28
C PHE A 100 13.76 -5.04 -17.43
N PRO A 101 14.67 -4.92 -16.46
CA PRO A 101 15.89 -4.13 -16.64
C PRO A 101 16.76 -4.72 -17.76
N SER A 102 17.66 -3.90 -18.32
CA SER A 102 18.68 -4.42 -19.23
C SER A 102 19.62 -5.36 -18.45
N LYS A 103 20.34 -6.26 -19.12
CA LYS A 103 21.33 -7.11 -18.45
C LYS A 103 22.51 -6.31 -17.86
N GLU A 104 22.74 -5.11 -18.37
CA GLU A 104 23.72 -4.19 -17.80
C GLU A 104 23.22 -3.57 -16.49
N ASP A 105 21.93 -3.19 -16.45
CA ASP A 105 21.35 -2.52 -15.28
C ASP A 105 20.91 -3.48 -14.17
N ALA A 106 20.47 -4.70 -14.51
CA ALA A 106 19.95 -5.67 -13.56
C ALA A 106 20.85 -5.91 -12.32
N PRO A 107 22.18 -6.18 -12.46
CA PRO A 107 23.06 -6.33 -11.29
C PRO A 107 23.17 -5.06 -10.45
N ILE A 108 23.20 -3.89 -11.09
CA ILE A 108 23.33 -2.58 -10.42
C ILE A 108 22.07 -2.28 -9.62
N VAL A 109 20.89 -2.52 -10.21
CA VAL A 109 19.61 -2.36 -9.53
C VAL A 109 19.50 -3.34 -8.36
N ALA A 110 19.85 -4.62 -8.56
CA ALA A 110 19.78 -5.61 -7.50
C ALA A 110 20.73 -5.27 -6.33
N GLU A 111 21.94 -4.75 -6.62
CA GLU A 111 22.88 -4.28 -5.60
C GLU A 111 22.35 -3.06 -4.84
N HIS A 112 21.71 -2.12 -5.56
CA HIS A 112 21.05 -0.99 -4.95
C HIS A 112 19.96 -1.44 -3.98
N LEU A 113 19.07 -2.35 -4.39
CA LEU A 113 18.01 -2.86 -3.52
C LEU A 113 18.59 -3.55 -2.27
N ALA A 114 19.65 -4.36 -2.45
CA ALA A 114 20.33 -5.03 -1.35
C ALA A 114 20.92 -4.04 -0.33
N ARG A 115 21.51 -2.94 -0.82
CA ARG A 115 22.06 -1.86 0.03
C ARG A 115 20.99 -1.25 0.95
N PHE A 116 19.74 -1.20 0.51
CA PHE A 116 18.61 -0.68 1.31
C PHE A 116 17.90 -1.76 2.13
N GLY A 117 18.40 -3.00 2.15
CA GLY A 117 17.87 -4.08 2.98
C GLY A 117 16.55 -4.64 2.44
N ILE A 118 16.23 -4.35 1.19
CA ILE A 118 15.06 -4.89 0.49
C ILE A 118 15.33 -6.37 0.25
N ASN A 119 14.44 -7.23 0.75
CA ASN A 119 14.58 -8.68 0.64
C ASN A 119 13.51 -9.33 -0.25
N CYS A 120 12.61 -8.55 -0.85
CA CYS A 120 11.67 -9.06 -1.84
C CYS A 120 11.28 -8.01 -2.89
N VAL A 121 11.14 -8.44 -4.15
CA VAL A 121 10.56 -7.64 -5.24
C VAL A 121 9.24 -8.24 -5.69
N ARG A 122 8.17 -7.44 -5.69
CA ARG A 122 6.89 -7.81 -6.32
C ARG A 122 6.87 -7.30 -7.76
N PHE A 123 6.82 -8.23 -8.72
CA PHE A 123 6.73 -7.91 -10.13
C PHE A 123 5.28 -7.71 -10.54
N HIS A 124 4.95 -6.45 -10.81
CA HIS A 124 3.58 -5.98 -11.00
C HIS A 124 3.33 -5.55 -12.45
N PHE A 125 2.12 -5.77 -12.96
CA PHE A 125 1.75 -5.45 -14.37
C PHE A 125 2.66 -6.11 -15.43
N LEU A 126 3.20 -7.29 -15.15
CA LEU A 126 3.97 -8.11 -16.11
C LEU A 126 3.20 -8.39 -17.40
N ASP A 127 1.88 -8.35 -17.34
CA ASP A 127 0.91 -8.70 -18.38
C ASP A 127 0.24 -7.47 -19.03
N SER A 128 0.75 -6.25 -18.79
CA SER A 128 0.18 -5.00 -19.30
C SER A 128 0.42 -4.74 -20.79
N ASN A 129 -0.26 -3.74 -21.38
CA ASN A 129 -0.03 -3.31 -22.77
C ASN A 129 0.44 -1.85 -22.94
N TRP A 130 0.54 -1.10 -21.83
CA TRP A 130 0.88 0.32 -21.82
C TRP A 130 2.38 0.57 -21.56
N SER A 131 3.14 -0.47 -21.21
CA SER A 131 4.60 -0.45 -21.04
C SER A 131 5.23 -1.79 -21.49
N GLY A 132 6.48 -2.06 -21.09
CA GLY A 132 7.11 -3.36 -21.28
C GLY A 132 6.26 -4.48 -20.67
N SER A 133 6.16 -5.60 -21.38
CA SER A 133 5.21 -6.68 -21.07
C SER A 133 5.82 -8.03 -21.39
N LEU A 134 5.34 -9.08 -20.71
CA LEU A 134 5.59 -10.46 -21.07
C LEU A 134 4.81 -10.90 -22.31
N PHE A 135 3.80 -10.17 -22.77
CA PHE A 135 3.10 -10.52 -24.02
C PHE A 135 3.70 -9.80 -25.23
N VAL A 136 3.81 -10.54 -26.35
CA VAL A 136 4.31 -10.00 -27.62
C VAL A 136 3.46 -8.80 -28.06
N ARG A 137 4.06 -7.62 -28.20
CA ARG A 137 3.32 -6.35 -28.42
C ARG A 137 2.46 -6.34 -29.68
N ASP A 138 3.00 -6.83 -30.80
CA ASP A 138 2.35 -6.75 -32.12
C ASP A 138 1.54 -8.02 -32.49
N SER A 139 1.38 -8.96 -31.55
CA SER A 139 0.51 -10.12 -31.76
C SER A 139 -0.98 -9.73 -31.76
N ASN A 140 -1.79 -10.45 -32.52
CA ASN A 140 -3.25 -10.28 -32.48
C ASN A 140 -3.89 -10.95 -31.24
N ASP A 141 -3.10 -11.65 -30.41
CA ASP A 141 -3.50 -12.29 -29.16
C ASP A 141 -2.46 -12.02 -28.05
N THR A 142 -2.77 -12.47 -26.84
CA THR A 142 -1.90 -12.44 -25.66
C THR A 142 -1.59 -13.86 -25.19
N ARG A 143 -1.34 -14.79 -26.12
CA ARG A 143 -1.17 -16.22 -25.81
C ARG A 143 0.26 -16.73 -25.94
N ALA A 144 1.19 -15.87 -26.35
CA ALA A 144 2.61 -16.18 -26.41
C ALA A 144 3.42 -15.18 -25.58
N LEU A 145 4.39 -15.69 -24.82
CA LEU A 145 5.34 -14.86 -24.09
C LEU A 145 6.41 -14.28 -25.02
N ASP A 146 6.74 -13.01 -24.83
CA ASP A 146 7.85 -12.33 -25.46
C ASP A 146 9.17 -12.87 -24.90
N ARG A 147 9.95 -13.53 -25.77
CA ARG A 147 11.20 -14.21 -25.37
C ARG A 147 12.27 -13.24 -24.87
N GLN A 148 12.32 -12.02 -25.38
CA GLN A 148 13.32 -11.04 -24.97
C GLN A 148 12.97 -10.48 -23.60
N GLN A 149 11.70 -10.17 -23.36
CA GLN A 149 11.23 -9.69 -22.06
C GLN A 149 11.33 -10.79 -21.00
N LEU A 150 11.02 -12.04 -21.36
CA LEU A 150 11.19 -13.18 -20.46
C LEU A 150 12.67 -13.43 -20.09
N ASP A 151 13.61 -13.32 -21.04
CA ASP A 151 15.05 -13.42 -20.75
C ASP A 151 15.56 -12.28 -19.84
N ARG A 152 15.01 -11.06 -19.98
CA ARG A 152 15.32 -9.93 -19.07
C ARG A 152 14.77 -10.17 -17.67
N LEU A 153 13.54 -10.66 -17.56
CA LEU A 153 12.95 -11.04 -16.27
C LEU A 153 13.77 -12.16 -15.62
N ASP A 154 14.11 -13.21 -16.38
CA ASP A 154 14.91 -14.34 -15.92
C ASP A 154 16.25 -13.90 -15.35
N TYR A 155 16.95 -13.03 -16.08
CA TYR A 155 18.23 -12.49 -15.65
C TYR A 155 18.08 -11.65 -14.38
N PHE A 156 17.06 -10.80 -14.30
CA PHE A 156 16.84 -9.97 -13.12
C PHE A 156 16.46 -10.80 -11.88
N VAL A 157 15.61 -11.83 -12.03
CA VAL A 157 15.31 -12.79 -10.94
C VAL A 157 16.59 -13.46 -10.44
N ALA A 158 17.53 -13.81 -11.32
CA ALA A 158 18.80 -14.41 -10.91
C ALA A 158 19.71 -13.42 -10.16
N GLU A 159 19.80 -12.17 -10.61
CA GLU A 159 20.58 -11.11 -9.94
C GLU A 159 20.01 -10.75 -8.56
N LEU A 160 18.69 -10.74 -8.42
CA LEU A 160 18.00 -10.59 -7.13
C LEU A 160 18.30 -11.78 -6.22
N LYS A 161 18.18 -13.01 -6.73
CA LYS A 161 18.48 -14.24 -6.00
C LYS A 161 19.91 -14.24 -5.48
N GLU A 162 20.90 -13.88 -6.31
CA GLU A 162 22.30 -13.84 -5.92
C GLU A 162 22.56 -12.93 -4.71
N ARG A 163 21.75 -11.88 -4.54
CA ARG A 163 21.86 -10.91 -3.44
C ARG A 163 20.94 -11.17 -2.25
N GLY A 164 20.28 -12.33 -2.21
CA GLY A 164 19.37 -12.68 -1.10
C GLY A 164 17.99 -12.03 -1.20
N ILE A 165 17.60 -11.54 -2.37
CA ILE A 165 16.31 -10.89 -2.61
C ILE A 165 15.35 -11.89 -3.27
N TYR A 166 14.23 -12.16 -2.60
CA TYR A 166 13.15 -13.02 -3.07
C TYR A 166 12.25 -12.30 -4.08
N THR A 167 11.36 -13.03 -4.74
CA THR A 167 10.44 -12.48 -5.74
C THR A 167 9.00 -12.91 -5.51
N ASN A 168 8.07 -11.99 -5.78
CA ASN A 168 6.64 -12.24 -5.92
C ASN A 168 6.26 -12.06 -7.40
N LEU A 169 5.59 -13.06 -7.98
CA LEU A 169 5.12 -13.05 -9.37
C LEU A 169 3.60 -12.92 -9.46
N ASN A 170 3.11 -11.95 -10.22
CA ASN A 170 1.69 -11.78 -10.49
C ASN A 170 1.25 -12.51 -11.77
N LEU A 171 0.07 -13.13 -11.72
CA LEU A 171 -0.51 -13.88 -12.84
C LEU A 171 -1.59 -13.11 -13.63
N ASN A 172 -2.28 -12.15 -13.02
CA ASN A 172 -3.23 -11.32 -13.75
C ASN A 172 -3.43 -9.96 -13.08
N VAL A 173 -3.01 -8.90 -13.76
CA VAL A 173 -3.04 -7.53 -13.24
C VAL A 173 -3.52 -6.57 -14.32
N GLY A 174 -2.82 -6.57 -15.44
CA GLY A 174 -2.90 -5.56 -16.50
C GLY A 174 -3.36 -6.08 -17.85
N ARG A 175 -3.78 -7.35 -17.96
CA ARG A 175 -4.05 -7.96 -19.26
C ARG A 175 -5.24 -7.31 -19.97
N ASN A 176 -4.95 -6.65 -21.10
CA ASN A 176 -5.94 -6.29 -22.10
C ASN A 176 -6.00 -7.37 -23.17
N TYR A 177 -7.16 -8.02 -23.30
CA TYR A 177 -7.39 -9.01 -24.35
C TYR A 177 -7.43 -8.37 -25.75
N ARG A 178 -7.11 -9.17 -26.76
CA ARG A 178 -7.08 -8.81 -28.17
C ARG A 178 -7.99 -9.75 -28.96
N LYS A 179 -8.25 -9.41 -30.22
CA LYS A 179 -9.19 -10.17 -31.08
C LYS A 179 -8.84 -11.66 -31.18
N GLY A 180 -7.57 -12.00 -31.30
CA GLY A 180 -7.06 -13.36 -31.42
C GLY A 180 -7.16 -14.18 -30.13
N ASP A 181 -7.36 -13.54 -28.98
CA ASP A 181 -7.63 -14.26 -27.72
C ASP A 181 -8.99 -14.95 -27.75
N GLY A 182 -9.91 -14.55 -28.64
CA GLY A 182 -11.26 -15.12 -28.73
C GLY A 182 -12.18 -14.68 -27.58
N VAL A 183 -11.76 -13.71 -26.77
CA VAL A 183 -12.58 -13.12 -25.72
C VAL A 183 -13.65 -12.23 -26.34
N ARG A 184 -14.91 -12.48 -25.99
CA ARG A 184 -16.02 -11.66 -26.46
C ARG A 184 -15.95 -10.26 -25.86
N ASP A 185 -16.30 -9.26 -26.66
CA ASP A 185 -16.28 -7.84 -26.31
C ASP A 185 -14.91 -7.36 -25.78
N TYR A 186 -13.80 -7.99 -26.18
CA TYR A 186 -12.45 -7.71 -25.64
C TYR A 186 -12.10 -6.21 -25.59
N GLU A 187 -12.51 -5.43 -26.58
CA GLU A 187 -12.25 -3.99 -26.68
C GLU A 187 -13.06 -3.14 -25.67
N TYR A 188 -14.06 -3.73 -25.01
CA TYR A 188 -14.93 -3.09 -24.03
C TYR A 188 -14.65 -3.56 -22.59
N LEU A 189 -13.70 -4.46 -22.37
CA LEU A 189 -13.43 -5.01 -21.04
C LEU A 189 -12.33 -4.28 -20.28
N GLY A 190 -11.52 -3.45 -20.95
CA GLY A 190 -10.36 -2.83 -20.32
C GLY A 190 -9.40 -3.92 -19.83
N LEU A 191 -9.10 -3.93 -18.53
CA LEU A 191 -8.29 -4.97 -17.88
C LEU A 191 -9.09 -6.26 -17.57
N ALA A 192 -10.37 -6.30 -17.94
CA ALA A 192 -11.29 -7.41 -17.70
C ALA A 192 -11.38 -7.86 -16.24
N LYS A 193 -11.17 -6.91 -15.29
CA LYS A 193 -11.43 -7.15 -13.87
C LYS A 193 -12.84 -7.71 -13.71
N VAL A 194 -13.01 -8.57 -12.71
CA VAL A 194 -14.26 -9.25 -12.34
C VAL A 194 -14.73 -10.36 -13.30
N VAL A 195 -14.48 -10.25 -14.60
CA VAL A 195 -14.97 -11.24 -15.59
C VAL A 195 -14.33 -12.61 -15.39
N ASN A 196 -13.10 -12.63 -14.87
CA ASN A 196 -12.37 -13.83 -14.47
C ASN A 196 -13.11 -14.72 -13.45
N TYR A 197 -14.09 -14.19 -12.70
CA TYR A 197 -14.84 -14.98 -11.72
C TYR A 197 -15.91 -15.89 -12.33
N PHE A 198 -16.37 -15.62 -13.56
CA PHE A 198 -17.50 -16.36 -14.12
C PHE A 198 -17.42 -16.70 -15.62
N ASP A 199 -16.46 -16.16 -16.36
CA ASP A 199 -16.23 -16.53 -17.77
C ASP A 199 -15.17 -17.64 -17.89
N GLU A 200 -15.59 -18.82 -18.39
CA GLU A 200 -14.70 -19.98 -18.47
C GLU A 200 -13.54 -19.78 -19.47
N HIS A 201 -13.73 -18.98 -20.51
CA HIS A 201 -12.70 -18.76 -21.53
C HIS A 201 -11.57 -17.86 -21.01
N ILE A 202 -11.91 -16.78 -20.31
CA ILE A 202 -10.94 -15.94 -19.59
C ILE A 202 -10.21 -16.74 -18.51
N GLN A 203 -10.90 -17.60 -17.75
CA GLN A 203 -10.26 -18.49 -16.78
C GLN A 203 -9.27 -19.46 -17.45
N MET A 204 -9.62 -20.01 -18.62
CA MET A 204 -8.72 -20.84 -19.40
C MET A 204 -7.47 -20.07 -19.85
N LEU A 205 -7.62 -18.85 -20.38
CA LEU A 205 -6.50 -18.01 -20.80
C LEU A 205 -5.61 -17.59 -19.63
N HIS A 206 -6.17 -17.44 -18.42
CA HIS A 206 -5.40 -17.18 -17.21
C HIS A 206 -4.56 -18.40 -16.80
N LYS A 207 -5.16 -19.60 -16.81
CA LYS A 207 -4.43 -20.86 -16.57
C LYS A 207 -3.33 -21.10 -17.61
N GLU A 208 -3.61 -20.83 -18.88
CA GLU A 208 -2.63 -20.91 -19.96
C GLU A 208 -1.41 -20.01 -19.69
N TYR A 209 -1.63 -18.75 -19.33
CA TYR A 209 -0.54 -17.83 -18.97
C TYR A 209 0.23 -18.30 -17.72
N ALA A 210 -0.47 -18.74 -16.68
CA ALA A 210 0.15 -19.26 -15.46
C ALA A 210 1.02 -20.49 -15.73
N GLN A 211 0.55 -21.42 -16.57
CA GLN A 211 1.35 -22.56 -17.00
C GLN A 211 2.60 -22.12 -17.76
N GLN A 212 2.44 -21.27 -18.78
CA GLN A 212 3.57 -20.80 -19.59
C GLN A 212 4.66 -20.15 -18.74
N LEU A 213 4.27 -19.25 -17.81
CA LEU A 213 5.23 -18.56 -16.97
C LEU A 213 5.84 -19.48 -15.90
N LEU A 214 5.04 -20.24 -15.16
CA LEU A 214 5.52 -20.98 -14.00
C LEU A 214 6.26 -22.27 -14.35
N THR A 215 6.00 -22.87 -15.53
CA THR A 215 6.79 -24.01 -16.03
C THR A 215 7.94 -23.59 -16.94
N HIS A 216 8.16 -22.29 -17.14
CA HIS A 216 9.31 -21.79 -17.88
C HIS A 216 10.60 -22.07 -17.12
N TYR A 217 11.62 -22.58 -17.82
CA TYR A 217 12.95 -22.83 -17.28
C TYR A 217 13.80 -21.56 -17.41
N ASN A 218 14.14 -20.95 -16.28
CA ASN A 218 15.07 -19.83 -16.23
C ASN A 218 16.51 -20.35 -16.34
N PRO A 219 17.26 -19.99 -17.40
CA PRO A 219 18.60 -20.52 -17.64
C PRO A 219 19.65 -20.01 -16.65
N TYR A 220 19.40 -18.88 -15.98
CA TYR A 220 20.32 -18.28 -15.01
C TYR A 220 20.17 -18.88 -13.62
N THR A 221 18.94 -19.16 -13.18
CA THR A 221 18.69 -19.86 -11.90
C THR A 221 18.77 -21.37 -12.01
N LYS A 222 18.73 -21.91 -13.24
CA LYS A 222 18.75 -23.34 -13.58
C LYS A 222 17.58 -24.12 -13.00
N SER A 223 16.41 -23.49 -12.99
CA SER A 223 15.19 -24.00 -12.39
C SER A 223 13.98 -23.53 -13.18
N GLU A 224 12.90 -24.31 -13.15
CA GLU A 224 11.59 -23.77 -13.51
C GLU A 224 11.09 -22.87 -12.37
N TYR A 225 10.33 -21.82 -12.68
CA TYR A 225 9.79 -20.91 -11.66
C TYR A 225 8.95 -21.60 -10.59
N ARG A 226 8.13 -22.61 -10.93
CA ARG A 226 7.39 -23.42 -9.95
C ARG A 226 8.28 -24.18 -8.95
N ASN A 227 9.55 -24.36 -9.29
CA ASN A 227 10.56 -25.10 -8.53
C ASN A 227 11.68 -24.20 -7.98
N GLU A 228 11.58 -22.88 -8.13
CA GLU A 228 12.58 -21.92 -7.66
C GLU A 228 12.24 -21.40 -6.25
N PRO A 229 13.01 -21.76 -5.20
CA PRO A 229 12.74 -21.29 -3.83
C PRO A 229 12.96 -19.78 -3.62
N ALA A 230 13.63 -19.08 -4.55
CA ALA A 230 13.69 -17.62 -4.53
C ALA A 230 12.35 -16.95 -4.92
N ILE A 231 11.42 -17.67 -5.56
CA ILE A 231 10.04 -17.18 -5.77
C ILE A 231 9.23 -17.53 -4.52
N VAL A 232 9.01 -16.54 -3.67
CA VAL A 232 8.32 -16.73 -2.38
C VAL A 232 6.81 -16.76 -2.56
N ILE A 233 6.26 -15.90 -3.42
CA ILE A 233 4.81 -15.73 -3.60
C ILE A 233 4.45 -15.76 -5.09
N VAL A 234 3.35 -16.42 -5.41
CA VAL A 234 2.62 -16.27 -6.67
C VAL A 234 1.24 -15.70 -6.36
N GLU A 235 0.88 -14.61 -7.02
CA GLU A 235 -0.38 -13.88 -6.81
C GLU A 235 -1.34 -14.09 -7.98
N ILE A 236 -2.57 -14.52 -7.69
CA ILE A 236 -3.57 -14.89 -8.70
C ILE A 236 -4.08 -13.64 -9.44
N VAL A 237 -4.63 -12.65 -8.73
CA VAL A 237 -5.15 -11.40 -9.31
C VAL A 237 -4.88 -10.20 -8.40
N ASN A 238 -4.70 -9.00 -8.95
CA ASN A 238 -4.55 -7.78 -8.17
C ASN A 238 -5.86 -7.01 -7.97
N GLU A 239 -6.16 -6.63 -6.72
CA GLU A 239 -7.28 -5.78 -6.33
C GLU A 239 -8.59 -6.09 -7.08
N ASN A 240 -9.08 -7.32 -6.96
CA ASN A 240 -10.20 -7.77 -7.77
C ASN A 240 -11.21 -8.54 -6.91
N SER A 241 -12.47 -8.14 -6.90
CA SER A 241 -13.54 -8.84 -6.19
C SER A 241 -14.85 -8.69 -6.94
N ILE A 242 -15.58 -9.79 -7.12
CA ILE A 242 -16.92 -9.74 -7.72
C ILE A 242 -17.97 -9.22 -6.75
N VAL A 243 -17.78 -9.44 -5.45
CA VAL A 243 -18.65 -8.86 -4.41
C VAL A 243 -18.51 -7.34 -4.41
N GLU A 244 -17.27 -6.84 -4.54
CA GLU A 244 -17.06 -5.40 -4.68
C GLU A 244 -17.66 -4.84 -5.97
N ALA A 245 -17.45 -5.50 -7.09
CA ALA A 245 -18.06 -5.10 -8.35
C ALA A 245 -19.60 -4.99 -8.25
N TRP A 246 -20.23 -5.88 -7.47
CA TRP A 246 -21.67 -5.85 -7.22
C TRP A 246 -22.09 -4.60 -6.44
N PHE A 247 -21.46 -4.31 -5.30
CA PHE A 247 -21.83 -3.12 -4.50
C PHE A 247 -21.34 -1.79 -5.08
N SER A 248 -20.50 -1.84 -6.12
CA SER A 248 -20.02 -0.70 -6.90
C SER A 248 -20.76 -0.52 -8.23
N ASP A 249 -21.84 -1.28 -8.50
CA ASP A 249 -22.63 -1.22 -9.74
C ASP A 249 -21.81 -1.46 -11.02
N ARG A 250 -20.77 -2.30 -10.93
CA ARG A 250 -19.88 -2.69 -12.05
C ARG A 250 -20.30 -4.01 -12.71
N LEU A 251 -21.53 -4.46 -12.46
CA LEU A 251 -22.10 -5.71 -12.99
C LEU A 251 -23.44 -5.52 -13.74
N LEU A 252 -23.78 -4.30 -14.12
CA LEU A 252 -25.08 -3.90 -14.67
C LEU A 252 -25.19 -4.10 -16.18
N GLY A 253 -24.06 -4.21 -16.90
CA GLY A 253 -24.08 -4.42 -18.35
C GLY A 253 -24.23 -3.14 -19.18
N LYS A 254 -23.97 -1.98 -18.58
CA LYS A 254 -24.17 -0.65 -19.19
C LYS A 254 -22.91 -0.11 -19.88
N ASN A 255 -21.78 -0.80 -19.82
CA ASN A 255 -20.58 -0.30 -20.47
C ASN A 255 -20.63 -0.50 -22.00
N GLU A 256 -20.58 0.62 -22.71
CA GLU A 256 -20.48 0.70 -24.17
C GLU A 256 -19.16 1.36 -24.62
N SER A 257 -18.31 1.75 -23.67
CA SER A 257 -17.07 2.47 -23.95
C SER A 257 -15.95 1.50 -24.31
N ARG A 258 -15.29 1.78 -25.44
CA ARG A 258 -14.07 1.05 -25.84
C ARG A 258 -12.90 1.49 -24.97
N ASN A 259 -12.03 0.55 -24.64
CA ASN A 259 -10.85 0.71 -23.79
C ASN A 259 -11.16 1.46 -22.49
N PRO A 260 -12.15 0.98 -21.71
CA PRO A 260 -12.54 1.67 -20.50
C PRO A 260 -11.43 1.60 -19.44
N GLY A 261 -11.54 2.46 -18.42
CA GLY A 261 -10.65 2.42 -17.26
C GLY A 261 -10.81 1.16 -16.40
N THR A 262 -9.93 1.00 -15.41
CA THR A 262 -9.84 -0.19 -14.53
C THR A 262 -11.15 -0.60 -13.86
N TRP A 263 -11.97 0.38 -13.46
CA TRP A 263 -13.16 0.17 -12.62
C TRP A 263 -14.48 0.34 -13.40
N ALA A 264 -14.49 -0.02 -14.68
CA ALA A 264 -15.69 0.05 -15.49
C ALA A 264 -16.67 -1.09 -15.23
N ASP A 265 -17.93 -0.85 -15.63
CA ASP A 265 -18.98 -1.87 -15.68
C ASP A 265 -18.72 -2.89 -16.79
N ILE A 266 -19.33 -4.06 -16.70
CA ILE A 266 -19.31 -5.09 -17.75
C ILE A 266 -20.24 -4.73 -18.92
N THR A 267 -20.13 -5.46 -20.02
CA THR A 267 -21.04 -5.30 -21.18
C THR A 267 -22.37 -6.03 -20.96
N ALA A 268 -23.39 -5.65 -21.74
CA ALA A 268 -24.72 -6.27 -21.68
C ALA A 268 -24.68 -7.80 -21.86
N TRP A 269 -23.77 -8.31 -22.69
CA TRP A 269 -23.64 -9.75 -22.91
C TRP A 269 -23.15 -10.48 -21.65
N TYR A 270 -22.11 -9.97 -20.98
CA TYR A 270 -21.61 -10.57 -19.73
C TYR A 270 -22.64 -10.43 -18.60
N ALA A 271 -23.39 -9.33 -18.55
CA ALA A 271 -24.46 -9.16 -17.57
C ALA A 271 -25.59 -10.19 -17.76
N ASP A 272 -25.96 -10.51 -19.01
CA ASP A 272 -26.92 -11.59 -19.34
C ASP A 272 -26.37 -12.97 -18.95
N GLN A 273 -25.09 -13.28 -19.25
CA GLN A 273 -24.46 -14.54 -18.84
C GLN A 273 -24.46 -14.70 -17.31
N LEU A 274 -24.12 -13.63 -16.58
CA LEU A 274 -24.07 -13.67 -15.12
C LEU A 274 -25.47 -13.84 -14.51
N THR A 275 -26.51 -13.22 -15.08
CA THR A 275 -27.92 -13.42 -14.67
C THR A 275 -28.39 -14.86 -14.95
N LYS A 276 -28.01 -15.45 -16.09
CA LYS A 276 -28.29 -16.86 -16.39
C LYS A 276 -27.60 -17.80 -15.41
N LYS A 277 -26.33 -17.55 -15.08
CA LYS A 277 -25.59 -18.32 -14.06
C LYS A 277 -26.24 -18.20 -12.68
N TYR A 278 -26.68 -17.01 -12.29
CA TYR A 278 -27.42 -16.81 -11.04
C TYR A 278 -28.69 -17.66 -10.99
N ASN A 279 -29.51 -17.62 -12.04
CA ASN A 279 -30.77 -18.37 -12.07
C ASN A 279 -30.57 -19.88 -12.16
N ALA A 280 -29.53 -20.35 -12.85
CA ALA A 280 -29.14 -21.77 -12.83
C ALA A 280 -28.68 -22.20 -11.43
N TRP A 281 -27.91 -21.35 -10.74
CA TRP A 281 -27.49 -21.61 -9.36
C TRP A 281 -28.69 -21.66 -8.40
N LEU A 282 -29.66 -20.74 -8.53
CA LEU A 282 -30.89 -20.75 -7.74
C LEU A 282 -31.68 -22.07 -7.87
N GLN A 283 -31.78 -22.62 -9.09
CA GLN A 283 -32.48 -23.89 -9.33
C GLN A 283 -31.82 -25.09 -8.66
N VAL A 284 -30.50 -25.03 -8.45
CA VAL A 284 -29.74 -26.08 -7.76
C VAL A 284 -29.76 -25.87 -6.24
N ARG A 285 -29.72 -24.62 -5.79
CA ARG A 285 -29.55 -24.26 -4.38
C ARG A 285 -30.85 -24.29 -3.59
N LEU A 286 -31.96 -23.87 -4.19
CA LEU A 286 -33.24 -23.67 -3.51
C LEU A 286 -34.21 -24.80 -3.86
N SER A 287 -35.06 -25.15 -2.90
CA SER A 287 -36.25 -25.95 -3.18
C SER A 287 -37.23 -25.20 -4.09
N GLU A 288 -38.13 -25.92 -4.75
CA GLU A 288 -39.17 -25.31 -5.60
C GLU A 288 -40.01 -24.27 -4.84
N ALA A 289 -40.31 -24.53 -3.56
CA ALA A 289 -41.06 -23.62 -2.70
C ALA A 289 -40.27 -22.35 -2.39
N GLU A 290 -38.98 -22.45 -2.06
CA GLU A 290 -38.12 -21.30 -1.78
C GLU A 290 -37.88 -20.45 -3.04
N LEU A 291 -37.70 -21.10 -4.21
CA LEU A 291 -37.54 -20.39 -5.48
C LEU A 291 -38.83 -19.66 -5.86
N LYS A 292 -39.99 -20.27 -5.65
CA LYS A 292 -41.29 -19.62 -5.86
C LYS A 292 -41.43 -18.39 -4.97
N GLU A 293 -41.14 -18.53 -3.67
CA GLU A 293 -41.16 -17.40 -2.73
C GLU A 293 -40.18 -16.29 -3.15
N LEU A 294 -38.96 -16.64 -3.59
CA LEU A 294 -37.98 -15.66 -4.06
C LEU A 294 -38.48 -14.91 -5.31
N ARG A 295 -39.16 -15.59 -6.24
CA ARG A 295 -39.79 -14.95 -7.41
C ARG A 295 -40.92 -14.00 -7.02
N GLU A 296 -41.75 -14.39 -6.06
CA GLU A 296 -42.80 -13.53 -5.49
C GLU A 296 -42.18 -12.27 -4.86
N ILE A 297 -41.11 -12.42 -4.06
CA ILE A 297 -40.37 -11.29 -3.47
C ILE A 297 -39.74 -10.40 -4.54
N ALA A 298 -39.24 -10.99 -5.62
CA ALA A 298 -38.64 -10.26 -6.74
C ALA A 298 -39.67 -9.61 -7.68
N GLY A 299 -40.95 -9.96 -7.56
CA GLY A 299 -42.03 -9.45 -8.39
C GLY A 299 -42.01 -9.99 -9.83
N VAL A 300 -41.51 -11.21 -10.03
CA VAL A 300 -41.42 -11.87 -11.35
C VAL A 300 -42.32 -13.10 -11.44
N LYS A 301 -42.68 -13.50 -12.66
CA LYS A 301 -43.48 -14.71 -12.92
C LYS A 301 -42.68 -16.00 -12.75
N GLU A 302 -43.37 -17.13 -12.74
CA GLU A 302 -42.79 -18.47 -12.54
C GLU A 302 -41.79 -18.88 -13.64
N ASP A 303 -42.00 -18.42 -14.87
CA ASP A 303 -41.15 -18.67 -16.04
C ASP A 303 -40.07 -17.60 -16.26
N GLU A 304 -40.08 -16.52 -15.47
CA GLU A 304 -39.13 -15.42 -15.56
C GLU A 304 -37.90 -15.66 -14.67
N PHE A 305 -36.77 -15.09 -15.09
CA PHE A 305 -35.55 -15.07 -14.29
C PHE A 305 -35.68 -14.06 -13.14
N VAL A 306 -35.19 -14.44 -11.96
CA VAL A 306 -34.99 -13.52 -10.85
C VAL A 306 -33.87 -12.56 -11.25
N PRO A 307 -34.13 -11.23 -11.30
CA PRO A 307 -33.12 -10.24 -11.62
C PRO A 307 -32.14 -10.06 -10.46
N ARG A 308 -30.89 -9.83 -10.81
CA ARG A 308 -29.83 -9.45 -9.87
C ARG A 308 -30.09 -8.04 -9.33
N LEU A 309 -29.88 -7.85 -8.03
CA LEU A 309 -30.03 -6.58 -7.33
C LEU A 309 -28.98 -5.57 -7.80
N THR A 310 -29.39 -4.31 -7.91
CA THR A 310 -28.49 -3.15 -8.04
C THR A 310 -28.21 -2.55 -6.66
N LYS A 311 -27.13 -1.77 -6.52
CA LYS A 311 -26.77 -1.14 -5.24
C LYS A 311 -27.94 -0.37 -4.60
N ASP A 312 -28.66 0.42 -5.39
CA ASP A 312 -29.81 1.23 -4.92
C ASP A 312 -31.00 0.40 -4.40
N GLN A 313 -31.01 -0.92 -4.65
CA GLN A 313 -32.04 -1.83 -4.17
C GLN A 313 -31.67 -2.55 -2.86
N PHE A 314 -30.41 -2.47 -2.40
CA PHE A 314 -29.92 -3.25 -1.27
C PHE A 314 -30.65 -2.97 0.05
N ASP A 315 -31.00 -1.70 0.30
CA ASP A 315 -31.68 -1.29 1.53
C ASP A 315 -33.16 -1.71 1.53
N ALA A 316 -33.81 -1.73 0.37
CA ALA A 316 -35.21 -2.12 0.22
C ALA A 316 -35.40 -3.64 0.07
N ALA A 317 -34.36 -4.37 -0.32
CA ALA A 317 -34.42 -5.82 -0.46
C ALA A 317 -34.67 -6.50 0.90
N SER A 318 -35.55 -7.50 0.90
CA SER A 318 -35.69 -8.37 2.08
C SER A 318 -34.36 -9.02 2.40
N GLU A 319 -34.13 -9.30 3.68
CA GLU A 319 -32.91 -9.94 4.16
C GLU A 319 -32.64 -11.26 3.41
N LYS A 320 -33.68 -12.10 3.27
CA LYS A 320 -33.62 -13.34 2.50
C LYS A 320 -33.13 -13.12 1.06
N ARG A 321 -33.71 -12.16 0.32
CA ARG A 321 -33.32 -11.89 -1.08
C ARG A 321 -31.87 -11.40 -1.15
N PHE A 322 -31.50 -10.48 -0.26
CA PHE A 322 -30.16 -9.90 -0.25
C PHE A 322 -29.09 -10.95 0.08
N HIS A 323 -29.31 -11.77 1.11
CA HIS A 323 -28.35 -12.80 1.52
C HIS A 323 -28.22 -13.91 0.47
N ILE A 324 -29.32 -14.37 -0.15
CA ILE A 324 -29.24 -15.36 -1.25
C ILE A 324 -28.38 -14.86 -2.40
N GLU A 325 -28.53 -13.59 -2.80
CA GLU A 325 -27.72 -13.04 -3.89
C GLU A 325 -26.27 -12.77 -3.46
N ALA A 326 -26.04 -12.34 -2.20
CA ALA A 326 -24.69 -12.21 -1.65
C ALA A 326 -23.94 -13.54 -1.64
N GLU A 327 -24.62 -14.64 -1.23
CA GLU A 327 -24.07 -16.00 -1.27
C GLU A 327 -23.64 -16.39 -2.69
N PHE A 328 -24.43 -16.07 -3.71
CA PHE A 328 -24.07 -16.36 -5.10
C PHE A 328 -22.74 -15.71 -5.51
N TYR A 329 -22.54 -14.42 -5.23
CA TYR A 329 -21.30 -13.73 -5.58
C TYR A 329 -20.11 -14.21 -4.75
N MET A 330 -20.31 -14.46 -3.45
CA MET A 330 -19.28 -15.03 -2.58
C MET A 330 -18.86 -16.42 -3.05
N GLU A 331 -19.80 -17.25 -3.50
CA GLU A 331 -19.51 -18.60 -4.01
C GLU A 331 -18.76 -18.56 -5.35
N LEU A 332 -19.11 -17.66 -6.27
CA LEU A 332 -18.34 -17.46 -7.52
C LEU A 332 -16.89 -17.09 -7.23
N GLU A 333 -16.69 -16.16 -6.29
CA GLU A 333 -15.36 -15.71 -5.88
C GLU A 333 -14.54 -16.85 -5.26
N GLN A 334 -15.13 -17.56 -4.30
CA GLN A 334 -14.52 -18.70 -3.64
C GLN A 334 -14.18 -19.82 -4.63
N ASN A 335 -15.07 -20.10 -5.59
CA ASN A 335 -14.88 -21.13 -6.60
C ASN A 335 -13.71 -20.80 -7.54
N TYR A 336 -13.62 -19.55 -8.00
CA TYR A 336 -12.50 -19.11 -8.84
C TYR A 336 -11.16 -19.25 -8.10
N PHE A 337 -11.05 -18.69 -6.88
CA PHE A 337 -9.80 -18.78 -6.11
C PHE A 337 -9.44 -20.22 -5.76
N GLY A 338 -10.41 -21.04 -5.34
CA GLY A 338 -10.19 -22.45 -5.04
C GLY A 338 -9.77 -23.26 -6.27
N GLN A 339 -10.35 -22.97 -7.45
CA GLN A 339 -9.97 -23.63 -8.69
C GLN A 339 -8.56 -23.23 -9.15
N MET A 340 -8.23 -21.93 -9.11
CA MET A 340 -6.89 -21.46 -9.44
C MET A 340 -5.85 -22.02 -8.47
N TYR A 341 -6.14 -22.05 -7.16
CA TYR A 341 -5.22 -22.62 -6.16
C TYR A 341 -4.92 -24.10 -6.44
N ARG A 342 -5.94 -24.93 -6.68
CA ARG A 342 -5.76 -26.35 -7.04
C ARG A 342 -5.01 -26.51 -8.36
N TYR A 343 -5.32 -25.70 -9.37
CA TYR A 343 -4.58 -25.74 -10.63
C TYR A 343 -3.09 -25.43 -10.42
N LEU A 344 -2.76 -24.41 -9.64
CA LEU A 344 -1.37 -24.04 -9.34
C LEU A 344 -0.65 -25.10 -8.49
N LYS A 345 -1.26 -25.56 -7.39
CA LYS A 345 -0.64 -26.50 -6.44
C LYS A 345 -0.64 -27.94 -6.93
N ASP A 346 -1.79 -28.45 -7.36
CA ASP A 346 -2.02 -29.87 -7.61
C ASP A 346 -1.68 -30.27 -9.05
N GLU A 347 -2.03 -29.42 -10.03
CA GLU A 347 -1.81 -29.72 -11.46
C GLU A 347 -0.44 -29.23 -11.94
N LEU A 348 -0.07 -27.97 -11.64
CA LEU A 348 1.22 -27.41 -12.05
C LEU A 348 2.37 -27.74 -11.08
N GLY A 349 2.08 -28.08 -9.82
CA GLY A 349 3.11 -28.40 -8.82
C GLY A 349 3.87 -27.19 -8.29
N VAL A 350 3.24 -26.00 -8.24
CA VAL A 350 3.83 -24.77 -7.71
C VAL A 350 4.09 -24.90 -6.22
N LYS A 351 5.35 -24.73 -5.81
CA LYS A 351 5.79 -24.85 -4.42
C LYS A 351 5.73 -23.52 -3.65
N SER A 352 5.80 -22.39 -4.35
CA SER A 352 5.66 -21.05 -3.78
C SER A 352 4.30 -20.86 -3.09
N LEU A 353 4.23 -19.89 -2.18
CA LEU A 353 3.01 -19.53 -1.49
C LEU A 353 2.05 -18.83 -2.44
N ILE A 354 0.75 -19.06 -2.28
CA ILE A 354 -0.28 -18.48 -3.15
C ILE A 354 -1.06 -17.39 -2.40
N VAL A 355 -1.09 -16.20 -2.99
CA VAL A 355 -1.99 -15.09 -2.61
C VAL A 355 -3.10 -14.99 -3.65
N GLY A 356 -4.34 -14.78 -3.21
CA GLY A 356 -5.49 -14.60 -4.11
C GLY A 356 -5.52 -13.22 -4.70
N THR A 357 -5.76 -12.24 -3.83
CA THR A 357 -5.81 -10.81 -4.10
C THR A 357 -5.74 -10.06 -2.78
N SER A 358 -5.56 -8.75 -2.84
CA SER A 358 -5.52 -7.89 -1.66
C SER A 358 -6.89 -7.30 -1.30
N ASP A 359 -7.11 -7.16 0.01
CA ASP A 359 -8.17 -6.29 0.52
C ASP A 359 -7.75 -4.81 0.40
N HIS A 360 -8.38 -4.08 -0.53
CA HIS A 360 -7.93 -2.75 -0.98
C HIS A 360 -8.98 -1.64 -0.82
N ASN A 361 -10.27 -1.99 -0.66
CA ASN A 361 -11.36 -1.01 -0.60
C ASN A 361 -11.79 -0.76 0.85
N HIS A 362 -11.33 0.35 1.45
CA HIS A 362 -11.60 0.64 2.86
C HIS A 362 -12.90 1.40 3.13
N TRP A 363 -13.60 1.86 2.08
CA TRP A 363 -14.89 2.55 2.23
C TRP A 363 -16.07 1.57 2.40
N LYS A 364 -15.86 0.27 2.15
CA LYS A 364 -16.80 -0.84 2.37
C LYS A 364 -16.13 -2.02 3.09
N SER A 365 -16.96 -2.94 3.57
CA SER A 365 -16.49 -4.15 4.24
C SER A 365 -15.75 -5.09 3.29
N GLY A 366 -14.55 -5.50 3.68
CA GLY A 366 -13.77 -6.53 2.99
C GLY A 366 -14.14 -7.97 3.43
N TYR A 367 -15.07 -8.16 4.37
CA TYR A 367 -15.35 -9.47 4.96
C TYR A 367 -15.78 -10.53 3.98
N PRO A 368 -16.68 -10.26 3.01
CA PRO A 368 -17.01 -11.23 1.98
C PRO A 368 -15.78 -11.72 1.21
N LEU A 369 -14.90 -10.79 0.78
CA LEU A 369 -13.66 -11.13 0.10
C LEU A 369 -12.74 -12.01 0.96
N LEU A 370 -12.62 -11.67 2.25
CA LEU A 370 -11.78 -12.43 3.18
C LEU A 370 -12.29 -13.86 3.41
N THR A 371 -13.58 -14.17 3.19
CA THR A 371 -14.07 -15.57 3.24
C THR A 371 -13.46 -16.45 2.15
N SER A 372 -13.06 -15.84 1.03
CA SER A 372 -12.42 -16.48 -0.10
C SER A 372 -10.90 -16.51 0.06
N THR A 373 -10.28 -15.34 0.28
CA THR A 373 -8.81 -15.21 0.29
C THR A 373 -8.15 -15.86 1.51
N SER A 374 -8.84 -15.92 2.66
CA SER A 374 -8.33 -16.61 3.86
C SER A 374 -8.17 -18.13 3.70
N ARG A 375 -8.73 -18.72 2.65
CA ARG A 375 -8.59 -20.15 2.33
C ARG A 375 -7.26 -20.47 1.63
N LEU A 376 -6.55 -19.45 1.14
CA LEU A 376 -5.26 -19.57 0.45
C LEU A 376 -4.10 -19.53 1.46
N ASP A 377 -2.85 -19.44 0.99
CA ASP A 377 -1.68 -19.56 1.87
C ASP A 377 -1.48 -18.30 2.74
N VAL A 378 -1.70 -17.12 2.15
CA VAL A 378 -1.40 -15.80 2.75
C VAL A 378 -2.56 -14.84 2.52
N VAL A 379 -2.89 -14.03 3.53
CA VAL A 379 -3.87 -12.94 3.43
C VAL A 379 -3.14 -11.64 3.19
N ASP A 380 -3.63 -10.83 2.24
CA ASP A 380 -2.97 -9.60 1.83
C ASP A 380 -3.91 -8.38 1.93
N GLY A 381 -3.36 -7.21 2.23
CA GLY A 381 -4.08 -5.94 2.24
C GLY A 381 -3.29 -4.81 1.59
N HIS A 382 -4.01 -3.87 0.98
CA HIS A 382 -3.44 -2.64 0.42
C HIS A 382 -3.96 -1.45 1.18
N VAL A 383 -3.20 -0.34 1.26
CA VAL A 383 -3.73 0.96 1.67
C VAL A 383 -2.79 2.07 1.22
N TYR A 384 -3.33 3.25 0.94
CA TYR A 384 -2.56 4.48 0.77
C TYR A 384 -2.94 5.49 1.83
N TRP A 385 -1.96 6.22 2.36
CA TRP A 385 -2.28 7.45 3.08
C TRP A 385 -2.66 8.52 2.07
N GLN A 386 -3.97 8.59 1.82
CA GLN A 386 -4.60 9.38 0.77
C GLN A 386 -4.19 8.89 -0.63
N HIS A 387 -5.12 8.94 -1.57
CA HIS A 387 -4.87 8.54 -2.96
C HIS A 387 -5.25 9.71 -3.88
N PRO A 388 -4.45 10.01 -4.92
CA PRO A 388 -4.82 11.05 -5.88
C PRO A 388 -6.17 10.72 -6.55
N SER A 389 -7.05 11.70 -6.63
CA SER A 389 -8.25 11.66 -7.47
C SER A 389 -7.92 12.26 -8.82
N TYR A 390 -7.95 11.46 -9.88
CA TYR A 390 -7.66 11.91 -11.24
C TYR A 390 -8.87 12.58 -11.87
N LEU A 391 -8.65 13.75 -12.46
CA LEU A 391 -9.69 14.62 -13.00
C LEU A 391 -9.30 15.07 -14.42
N THR A 392 -10.29 15.32 -15.26
CA THR A 392 -10.10 16.02 -16.52
C THR A 392 -10.76 17.38 -16.42
N ASP A 393 -10.00 18.45 -16.63
CA ASP A 393 -10.53 19.81 -16.63
C ASP A 393 -11.54 19.96 -17.77
N PRO A 394 -12.82 20.25 -17.48
CA PRO A 394 -13.86 20.33 -18.51
C PRO A 394 -13.67 21.51 -19.48
N LYS A 395 -12.90 22.54 -19.11
CA LYS A 395 -12.65 23.71 -19.97
C LYS A 395 -11.46 23.49 -20.91
N THR A 396 -10.39 22.87 -20.42
CA THR A 396 -9.14 22.72 -21.17
C THR A 396 -8.92 21.31 -21.74
N GLY A 397 -9.67 20.32 -21.25
CA GLY A 397 -9.47 18.90 -21.56
C GLY A 397 -8.20 18.31 -20.97
N ARG A 398 -7.46 19.06 -20.14
CA ARG A 398 -6.20 18.59 -19.54
C ARG A 398 -6.49 17.68 -18.35
N ASN A 399 -5.72 16.60 -18.24
CA ASN A 399 -5.74 15.77 -17.04
C ASN A 399 -5.01 16.48 -15.90
N THR A 400 -5.58 16.40 -14.70
CA THR A 400 -5.05 16.92 -13.44
C THR A 400 -5.40 15.95 -12.32
N PHE A 401 -5.03 16.29 -11.08
CA PHE A 401 -5.38 15.51 -9.91
C PHE A 401 -5.74 16.42 -8.73
N SER A 402 -6.39 15.84 -7.73
CA SER A 402 -6.51 16.42 -6.38
C SER A 402 -6.09 15.39 -5.34
N ILE A 403 -5.34 15.83 -4.33
CA ILE A 403 -4.93 15.03 -3.16
C ILE A 403 -5.07 15.91 -1.90
N PRO A 404 -5.61 15.40 -0.77
CA PRO A 404 -5.86 16.25 0.39
C PRO A 404 -4.60 16.84 1.06
N ASN A 405 -3.45 16.15 0.96
CA ASN A 405 -2.16 16.59 1.51
C ASN A 405 -2.23 16.95 3.02
N THR A 406 -2.69 16.00 3.85
CA THR A 406 -2.77 16.19 5.32
C THR A 406 -1.87 15.20 6.07
N PRO A 407 -1.39 15.55 7.28
CA PRO A 407 -0.56 14.64 8.09
C PRO A 407 -1.38 13.52 8.72
N MET A 408 -0.90 12.28 8.61
CA MET A 408 -1.46 11.08 9.21
C MET A 408 -1.39 11.12 10.74
N VAL A 409 -0.32 11.69 11.32
CA VAL A 409 -0.20 11.82 12.78
C VAL A 409 -1.37 12.59 13.44
N ASN A 410 -2.13 13.37 12.67
CA ASN A 410 -3.32 14.08 13.16
C ASN A 410 -4.62 13.27 13.02
N ASP A 411 -4.62 12.14 12.33
CA ASP A 411 -5.79 11.26 12.16
C ASP A 411 -5.44 9.78 12.46
N PRO A 412 -5.08 9.46 13.73
CA PRO A 412 -4.66 8.12 14.11
C PRO A 412 -5.70 7.04 13.80
N LEU A 413 -6.99 7.36 13.93
CA LEU A 413 -8.09 6.40 13.77
C LEU A 413 -8.37 6.02 12.31
N ASN A 414 -7.85 6.78 11.35
CA ASN A 414 -7.89 6.43 9.93
C ASN A 414 -6.50 6.21 9.34
N SER A 415 -5.47 6.10 10.19
CA SER A 415 -4.11 5.83 9.72
C SER A 415 -4.01 4.53 8.92
N THR A 416 -2.97 4.41 8.11
CA THR A 416 -2.69 3.20 7.32
C THR A 416 -2.61 1.95 8.21
N VAL A 417 -2.05 2.08 9.42
CA VAL A 417 -2.00 1.02 10.45
C VAL A 417 -3.40 0.51 10.80
N VAL A 418 -4.30 1.43 11.17
CA VAL A 418 -5.67 1.08 11.58
C VAL A 418 -6.44 0.45 10.43
N GLN A 419 -6.28 0.96 9.21
CA GLN A 419 -6.95 0.42 8.03
C GLN A 419 -6.45 -0.98 7.65
N LEU A 420 -5.13 -1.22 7.63
CA LEU A 420 -4.55 -2.53 7.27
C LEU A 420 -4.83 -3.61 8.31
N SER A 421 -4.79 -3.26 9.60
CA SER A 421 -5.03 -4.22 10.69
C SER A 421 -6.42 -4.89 10.66
N ARG A 422 -7.35 -4.40 9.83
CA ARG A 422 -8.69 -4.97 9.68
C ARG A 422 -8.71 -6.37 9.06
N SER A 423 -7.71 -6.75 8.28
CA SER A 423 -7.77 -7.92 7.39
C SER A 423 -7.00 -9.15 7.88
N ALA A 424 -6.10 -8.99 8.86
CA ALA A 424 -5.28 -10.09 9.37
C ALA A 424 -6.14 -11.21 9.97
N ILE A 425 -5.88 -12.46 9.61
CA ILE A 425 -6.63 -13.64 10.07
C ILE A 425 -5.78 -14.45 11.07
N VAL A 426 -6.41 -15.04 12.08
CA VAL A 426 -5.74 -15.96 13.01
C VAL A 426 -5.23 -17.19 12.25
N GLY A 427 -3.99 -17.59 12.51
CA GLY A 427 -3.40 -18.78 11.87
C GLY A 427 -3.00 -18.59 10.40
N LYS A 428 -3.03 -17.36 9.87
CA LYS A 428 -2.55 -17.02 8.53
C LYS A 428 -1.48 -15.92 8.57
N PRO A 429 -0.43 -16.05 7.74
CA PRO A 429 0.48 -14.94 7.49
C PRO A 429 -0.29 -13.77 6.90
N TYR A 430 0.11 -12.56 7.28
CA TYR A 430 -0.46 -11.33 6.75
C TYR A 430 0.61 -10.48 6.08
N THR A 431 0.38 -10.13 4.82
CA THR A 431 1.26 -9.25 4.03
C THR A 431 0.52 -7.98 3.62
N VAL A 432 1.29 -6.93 3.37
CA VAL A 432 0.83 -5.68 2.78
C VAL A 432 1.57 -5.52 1.46
N SER A 433 1.02 -6.06 0.37
CA SER A 433 1.73 -6.08 -0.92
C SER A 433 1.71 -4.76 -1.69
N GLU A 434 0.99 -3.76 -1.17
CA GLU A 434 0.94 -2.42 -1.74
C GLU A 434 0.60 -1.34 -0.69
N THR A 435 1.51 -0.39 -0.49
CA THR A 435 1.23 0.81 0.33
C THR A 435 2.17 1.97 0.02
N ASN A 436 1.69 3.21 0.19
CA ASN A 436 2.50 4.42 0.06
C ASN A 436 1.86 5.65 0.74
N HIS A 437 2.64 6.71 0.89
CA HIS A 437 2.16 8.09 0.98
C HIS A 437 2.40 8.74 -0.39
N PRO A 438 1.41 8.75 -1.31
CA PRO A 438 1.62 9.21 -2.67
C PRO A 438 2.15 10.65 -2.74
N PHE A 439 3.05 10.89 -3.68
CA PHE A 439 3.55 12.22 -4.02
C PHE A 439 2.49 12.99 -4.82
N PRO A 440 2.40 14.33 -4.71
CA PRO A 440 3.08 15.16 -3.73
C PRO A 440 2.39 15.08 -2.36
N ASN A 441 3.19 15.07 -1.29
CA ASN A 441 2.70 15.09 0.09
C ASN A 441 3.78 15.67 1.01
N GLU A 442 3.46 16.74 1.73
CA GLU A 442 4.42 17.45 2.60
C GLU A 442 4.75 16.72 3.90
N TYR A 443 3.98 15.69 4.23
CA TYR A 443 4.08 14.93 5.47
C TYR A 443 4.57 13.50 5.24
N ALA A 444 4.93 13.15 4.00
CA ALA A 444 5.29 11.78 3.58
C ALA A 444 6.43 11.14 4.41
N CYS A 445 7.27 11.93 5.07
CA CYS A 445 8.33 11.44 5.97
C CYS A 445 7.79 10.65 7.18
N GLU A 446 6.50 10.73 7.50
CA GLU A 446 5.89 9.99 8.61
C GLU A 446 5.60 8.52 8.30
N GLY A 447 5.34 8.19 7.04
CA GLY A 447 4.67 6.95 6.65
C GLY A 447 5.45 5.67 6.94
N ILE A 448 6.68 5.58 6.42
CA ILE A 448 7.48 4.34 6.46
C ILE A 448 7.86 3.98 7.91
N GLY A 449 8.25 4.97 8.72
CA GLY A 449 8.64 4.76 10.12
C GLY A 449 7.47 4.26 10.98
N ILE A 450 6.32 4.93 10.88
CA ILE A 450 5.10 4.52 11.61
C ILE A 450 4.67 3.12 11.18
N LEU A 451 4.63 2.86 9.88
CA LEU A 451 4.17 1.57 9.37
C LEU A 451 5.12 0.43 9.76
N ALA A 452 6.44 0.60 9.66
CA ALA A 452 7.40 -0.44 10.02
C ALA A 452 7.28 -0.82 11.50
N ALA A 453 7.16 0.16 12.39
CA ALA A 453 7.02 -0.05 13.82
C ALA A 453 5.72 -0.77 14.17
N TYR A 454 4.58 -0.30 13.65
CA TYR A 454 3.30 -0.93 13.93
C TYR A 454 3.16 -2.30 13.25
N SER A 455 3.78 -2.53 12.09
CA SER A 455 3.77 -3.85 11.47
C SER A 455 4.56 -4.88 12.28
N ALA A 456 5.69 -4.49 12.88
CA ALA A 456 6.42 -5.34 13.83
C ALA A 456 5.59 -5.59 15.10
N PHE A 457 4.90 -4.56 15.61
CA PHE A 457 3.99 -4.65 16.75
C PHE A 457 2.81 -5.60 16.52
N HIS A 458 2.17 -5.55 15.35
CA HIS A 458 1.10 -6.48 14.94
C HIS A 458 1.61 -7.85 14.50
N ASP A 459 2.94 -8.00 14.43
CA ASP A 459 3.65 -9.19 13.97
C ASP A 459 3.24 -9.64 12.55
N TRP A 460 3.15 -8.67 11.63
CA TRP A 460 2.90 -8.90 10.21
C TRP A 460 4.11 -9.55 9.52
N ASP A 461 3.84 -10.28 8.44
CA ASP A 461 4.83 -11.10 7.75
C ASP A 461 5.44 -10.40 6.53
N GLY A 462 4.85 -9.31 6.03
CA GLY A 462 5.44 -8.60 4.91
C GLY A 462 4.87 -7.22 4.63
N ILE A 463 5.71 -6.32 4.13
CA ILE A 463 5.33 -4.98 3.68
C ILE A 463 6.03 -4.71 2.35
N PHE A 464 5.30 -4.20 1.37
CA PHE A 464 5.81 -3.79 0.07
C PHE A 464 5.42 -2.34 -0.22
N LEU A 465 6.44 -1.50 -0.44
CA LEU A 465 6.21 -0.11 -0.79
C LEU A 465 5.91 0.01 -2.29
N TYR A 466 4.79 0.64 -2.63
CA TYR A 466 4.35 0.82 -4.01
C TYR A 466 4.64 2.23 -4.51
N THR A 467 5.50 2.45 -5.51
CA THR A 467 6.32 1.47 -6.21
C THR A 467 7.74 1.98 -6.32
N PHE A 468 8.71 1.09 -6.54
CA PHE A 468 10.09 1.50 -6.78
C PHE A 468 10.19 2.31 -8.09
N GLU A 469 9.67 1.76 -9.18
CA GLU A 469 9.53 2.42 -10.49
C GLU A 469 8.54 1.67 -11.40
N HIS A 470 7.97 2.41 -12.36
CA HIS A 470 7.27 1.97 -13.57
C HIS A 470 8.17 1.89 -14.82
N LYS A 471 9.13 2.82 -15.01
CA LYS A 471 10.02 2.83 -16.19
C LYS A 471 11.21 1.89 -16.03
N GLU A 472 11.83 1.53 -17.15
CA GLU A 472 13.09 0.79 -17.13
C GLU A 472 14.27 1.66 -16.69
N PRO A 473 15.34 1.08 -16.11
CA PRO A 473 16.44 1.85 -15.50
C PRO A 473 17.14 2.86 -16.41
N GLY A 474 17.24 2.58 -17.71
CA GLY A 474 17.79 3.51 -18.70
C GLY A 474 17.01 4.83 -18.85
N GLN A 475 15.79 4.91 -18.31
CA GLN A 475 14.91 6.09 -18.36
C GLN A 475 14.72 6.75 -16.98
N TRP A 476 15.41 6.28 -15.94
CA TRP A 476 15.27 6.83 -14.60
C TRP A 476 15.93 8.19 -14.50
N GLU A 477 15.10 9.21 -14.25
CA GLU A 477 15.55 10.59 -14.03
C GLU A 477 15.77 10.85 -12.54
N PRO A 478 16.63 11.81 -12.16
CA PRO A 478 16.86 12.16 -10.77
C PRO A 478 15.73 13.04 -10.17
N LYS A 479 14.48 12.87 -10.62
CA LYS A 479 13.28 13.56 -10.12
C LYS A 479 12.18 12.56 -9.81
N ILE A 480 11.18 12.95 -9.02
CA ILE A 480 9.97 12.15 -8.75
C ILE A 480 9.01 12.33 -9.95
N PRO A 481 8.80 11.32 -10.80
CA PRO A 481 8.11 11.48 -12.08
C PRO A 481 6.58 11.40 -11.97
N GLY A 482 6.06 10.86 -10.86
CA GLY A 482 4.65 10.59 -10.67
C GLY A 482 4.29 10.46 -9.19
N HIS A 483 3.12 9.89 -8.92
CA HIS A 483 2.57 9.83 -7.57
C HIS A 483 3.17 8.72 -6.70
N PHE A 484 3.75 7.67 -7.29
CA PHE A 484 4.01 6.43 -6.56
C PHE A 484 5.49 6.06 -6.47
N GLU A 485 6.35 6.59 -7.34
CA GLU A 485 7.75 6.23 -7.41
C GLU A 485 8.50 6.66 -6.14
N ILE A 486 9.10 5.68 -5.44
CA ILE A 486 9.88 5.94 -4.22
C ILE A 486 11.38 6.06 -4.50
N ARG A 487 11.89 5.45 -5.58
CA ARG A 487 13.34 5.43 -5.89
C ARG A 487 13.98 6.82 -5.92
N PRO A 488 13.42 7.84 -6.61
CA PRO A 488 14.04 9.17 -6.65
C PRO A 488 13.79 10.02 -5.40
N ASP A 489 12.98 9.54 -4.45
CA ASP A 489 12.60 10.28 -3.25
C ASP A 489 13.59 9.98 -2.10
N PRO A 490 14.51 10.91 -1.77
CA PRO A 490 15.50 10.68 -0.72
C PRO A 490 14.89 10.56 0.68
N VAL A 491 13.70 11.13 0.91
CA VAL A 491 13.00 10.98 2.18
C VAL A 491 12.54 9.54 2.35
N LYS A 492 11.88 8.97 1.33
CA LYS A 492 11.40 7.60 1.38
C LYS A 492 12.54 6.59 1.39
N MET A 493 13.54 6.74 0.53
CA MET A 493 14.65 5.78 0.43
C MET A 493 15.49 5.71 1.72
N THR A 494 15.78 6.85 2.36
CA THR A 494 16.55 6.83 3.61
C THR A 494 15.75 6.32 4.80
N ASN A 495 14.45 6.65 4.88
CA ASN A 495 13.54 6.01 5.84
C ASN A 495 13.46 4.49 5.60
N LEU A 496 13.44 4.04 4.33
CA LEU A 496 13.42 2.63 3.97
C LEU A 496 14.64 1.88 4.53
N ALA A 497 15.84 2.47 4.43
CA ALA A 497 17.08 1.87 4.97
C ALA A 497 17.03 1.70 6.49
N ALA A 498 16.64 2.73 7.23
CA ALA A 498 16.55 2.65 8.70
C ALA A 498 15.45 1.69 9.16
N CYS A 499 14.32 1.67 8.45
CA CYS A 499 13.18 0.84 8.80
C CYS A 499 13.36 -0.64 8.42
N ALA A 500 14.23 -0.95 7.44
CA ALA A 500 14.63 -2.33 7.14
C ALA A 500 15.20 -3.01 8.40
N VAL A 501 16.10 -2.33 9.11
CA VAL A 501 16.69 -2.83 10.36
C VAL A 501 15.61 -3.00 11.44
N MET A 502 14.76 -1.98 11.63
CA MET A 502 13.71 -1.97 12.64
C MET A 502 12.73 -3.14 12.47
N PHE A 503 12.25 -3.37 11.24
CA PHE A 503 11.22 -4.38 10.96
C PHE A 503 11.80 -5.80 10.87
N LEU A 504 12.90 -5.99 10.13
CA LEU A 504 13.48 -7.34 9.91
C LEU A 504 14.11 -7.91 11.18
N ARG A 505 14.68 -7.06 12.06
CA ARG A 505 15.23 -7.51 13.36
C ARG A 505 14.18 -7.65 14.46
N SER A 506 12.92 -7.23 14.21
CA SER A 506 11.87 -7.16 15.24
C SER A 506 12.22 -6.23 16.40
N ASP A 507 12.72 -5.03 16.11
CA ASP A 507 13.13 -4.10 17.18
C ASP A 507 11.96 -3.68 18.08
N VAL A 508 10.78 -3.50 17.48
CA VAL A 508 9.54 -3.30 18.22
C VAL A 508 8.98 -4.68 18.61
N ARG A 509 8.67 -4.85 19.89
CA ARG A 509 8.05 -6.07 20.41
C ARG A 509 6.64 -6.21 19.84
N ARG A 510 6.26 -7.46 19.56
CA ARG A 510 4.86 -7.81 19.31
C ARG A 510 3.98 -7.39 20.49
N ALA A 511 2.72 -7.06 20.21
CA ALA A 511 1.74 -6.75 21.24
C ALA A 511 1.66 -7.84 22.32
N ILE A 512 1.37 -7.41 23.54
CA ILE A 512 1.13 -8.33 24.67
C ILE A 512 -0.23 -9.01 24.47
N GLU A 513 -1.24 -8.26 24.05
CA GLU A 513 -2.59 -8.76 23.82
C GLU A 513 -2.96 -8.77 22.34
N THR A 514 -3.80 -9.73 21.97
CA THR A 514 -4.45 -9.79 20.66
C THR A 514 -5.96 -9.79 20.85
N VAL A 515 -6.64 -8.78 20.32
CA VAL A 515 -8.09 -8.72 20.29
C VAL A 515 -8.60 -9.40 19.02
N SER A 516 -9.27 -10.53 19.19
CA SER A 516 -9.82 -11.30 18.07
C SER A 516 -11.25 -10.88 17.73
N ARG A 517 -11.53 -10.72 16.44
CA ARG A 517 -12.86 -10.45 15.88
C ARG A 517 -13.46 -11.72 15.27
N SER A 518 -14.74 -11.96 15.52
CA SER A 518 -15.47 -13.10 14.96
C SER A 518 -16.82 -12.65 14.44
N TYR A 519 -17.23 -13.24 13.32
CA TYR A 519 -18.46 -12.88 12.62
C TYR A 519 -19.26 -14.13 12.28
N SER A 520 -20.59 -14.03 12.34
CA SER A 520 -21.46 -15.01 11.69
C SER A 520 -21.45 -14.78 10.17
N LEU A 521 -21.80 -15.80 9.40
CA LEU A 521 -21.96 -15.64 7.95
C LEU A 521 -23.00 -14.55 7.61
N GLU A 522 -24.07 -14.48 8.39
CA GLU A 522 -25.09 -13.43 8.28
C GLU A 522 -24.48 -12.03 8.45
N GLN A 523 -23.62 -11.81 9.46
CA GLN A 523 -22.92 -10.54 9.64
C GLN A 523 -21.96 -10.23 8.49
N VAL A 524 -21.27 -11.24 7.96
CA VAL A 524 -20.40 -11.07 6.79
C VAL A 524 -21.22 -10.58 5.59
N CYS A 525 -22.32 -11.24 5.25
CA CYS A 525 -23.22 -10.82 4.18
C CYS A 525 -23.80 -9.42 4.48
N GLN A 526 -24.27 -9.20 5.70
CA GLN A 526 -24.89 -7.94 6.11
C GLN A 526 -23.93 -6.75 6.06
N SER A 527 -22.64 -6.98 6.30
CA SER A 527 -21.61 -5.93 6.29
C SER A 527 -21.45 -5.25 4.92
N ILE A 528 -21.93 -5.86 3.83
CA ILE A 528 -21.99 -5.23 2.50
C ILE A 528 -22.90 -3.98 2.53
N ARG A 529 -23.99 -4.04 3.31
CA ARG A 529 -24.96 -2.94 3.50
C ARG A 529 -24.51 -1.94 4.57
N SER A 530 -23.46 -2.21 5.33
CA SER A 530 -22.99 -1.27 6.34
C SER A 530 -22.61 0.09 5.73
N PRO A 531 -22.93 1.20 6.41
CA PRO A 531 -22.56 2.54 5.96
C PRO A 531 -21.05 2.75 6.10
N SER A 532 -20.50 3.61 5.25
CA SER A 532 -19.06 3.95 5.27
C SER A 532 -18.62 4.66 6.56
N SER A 533 -19.56 5.16 7.39
CA SER A 533 -19.28 5.68 8.72
C SER A 533 -18.75 4.64 9.70
N GLU A 534 -18.93 3.34 9.42
CA GLU A 534 -18.39 2.25 10.23
C GLU A 534 -16.95 1.84 9.83
N ARG A 535 -16.35 2.54 8.86
CA ARG A 535 -14.97 2.28 8.44
C ARG A 535 -13.97 2.43 9.59
N PRO A 536 -12.83 1.72 9.54
CA PRO A 536 -12.50 0.68 8.55
C PRO A 536 -13.03 -0.72 8.93
N TYR A 537 -13.65 -0.86 10.10
CA TYR A 537 -13.94 -2.17 10.70
C TYR A 537 -15.33 -2.71 10.46
N PHE A 538 -16.41 -1.93 10.26
CA PHE A 538 -17.75 -2.52 10.05
C PHE A 538 -18.12 -3.59 11.11
N THR A 539 -17.62 -3.40 12.34
CA THR A 539 -17.68 -4.37 13.44
C THR A 539 -18.35 -3.69 14.61
N PRO A 540 -19.63 -3.97 14.87
CA PRO A 540 -20.36 -3.37 15.97
C PRO A 540 -19.63 -3.56 17.31
N GLY A 541 -19.50 -2.48 18.08
CA GLY A 541 -18.85 -2.51 19.40
C GLY A 541 -17.32 -2.59 19.40
N PHE A 542 -16.66 -2.63 18.24
CA PHE A 542 -15.20 -2.65 18.17
C PHE A 542 -14.61 -1.24 18.22
N SER A 543 -13.73 -0.96 19.19
CA SER A 543 -13.05 0.34 19.28
C SER A 543 -12.02 0.49 18.16
N VAL A 544 -12.16 1.53 17.33
CA VAL A 544 -11.25 1.82 16.20
C VAL A 544 -9.81 2.11 16.66
N SER A 545 -9.63 2.49 17.93
CA SER A 545 -8.30 2.72 18.53
C SER A 545 -7.58 1.44 18.96
N THR A 546 -8.27 0.30 19.05
CA THR A 546 -7.71 -1.01 19.44
C THR A 546 -6.39 -1.36 18.74
N PRO A 547 -6.26 -1.28 17.40
CA PRO A 547 -5.01 -1.61 16.71
C PRO A 547 -3.82 -0.70 17.03
N LEU A 548 -4.02 0.43 17.71
CA LEU A 548 -2.93 1.28 18.18
C LEU A 548 -2.42 0.86 19.56
N ARG A 549 -3.16 -0.02 20.26
CA ARG A 549 -2.85 -0.53 21.60
C ARG A 549 -2.52 -2.01 21.65
N HIS A 550 -3.18 -2.80 20.82
CA HIS A 550 -3.15 -4.25 20.80
C HIS A 550 -3.06 -4.74 19.36
N THR A 551 -2.62 -5.98 19.17
CA THR A 551 -2.80 -6.63 17.87
C THR A 551 -4.28 -6.92 17.65
N THR A 552 -4.74 -6.88 16.40
CA THR A 552 -6.09 -7.33 16.04
C THR A 552 -6.03 -8.38 14.95
N ARG A 553 -6.87 -9.42 15.06
CA ARG A 553 -7.03 -10.45 14.03
C ARG A 553 -8.47 -10.91 13.94
N ILE A 554 -8.90 -11.39 12.78
CA ILE A 554 -10.18 -12.09 12.63
C ILE A 554 -9.95 -13.56 12.97
N ALA A 555 -10.64 -14.09 13.97
CA ALA A 555 -10.58 -15.50 14.34
C ALA A 555 -11.48 -16.37 13.47
N ALA A 556 -12.66 -15.88 13.07
CA ALA A 556 -13.59 -16.61 12.21
C ALA A 556 -14.54 -15.67 11.46
N LEU A 557 -14.97 -16.09 10.27
CA LEU A 557 -15.95 -15.39 9.43
C LEU A 557 -17.29 -16.15 9.34
N ASP A 558 -17.42 -17.25 10.09
CA ASP A 558 -18.55 -18.17 10.10
C ASP A 558 -18.80 -18.75 11.52
N ALA A 559 -18.59 -17.93 12.55
CA ALA A 559 -18.75 -18.33 13.96
C ALA A 559 -19.69 -17.41 14.73
N GLN A 560 -19.87 -17.68 16.02
CA GLN A 560 -20.61 -16.77 16.89
C GLN A 560 -19.90 -15.41 16.97
N PRO A 561 -20.65 -14.29 16.87
CA PRO A 561 -20.06 -12.96 16.97
C PRO A 561 -19.37 -12.73 18.32
N GLY A 562 -18.22 -12.07 18.29
CA GLY A 562 -17.47 -11.74 19.51
C GLY A 562 -18.06 -10.55 20.29
N GLN A 563 -17.69 -10.46 21.57
CA GLN A 563 -17.76 -9.22 22.33
C GLN A 563 -16.36 -8.64 22.43
N TYR A 564 -16.25 -7.31 22.29
CA TYR A 564 -14.96 -6.63 22.20
C TYR A 564 -14.77 -5.70 23.40
N PRO A 565 -13.57 -5.66 23.98
CA PRO A 565 -13.29 -4.74 25.08
C PRO A 565 -13.41 -3.29 24.59
N GLU A 566 -13.95 -2.41 25.43
CA GLU A 566 -13.79 -0.98 25.21
C GLU A 566 -12.32 -0.62 25.39
N VAL A 567 -11.78 0.06 24.39
CA VAL A 567 -10.41 0.59 24.43
C VAL A 567 -10.48 2.10 24.52
N ALA A 568 -9.96 2.65 25.62
CA ALA A 568 -9.96 4.07 25.89
C ALA A 568 -9.17 4.86 24.83
N MET A 569 -9.72 6.00 24.44
CA MET A 569 -9.08 6.99 23.58
C MET A 569 -8.25 7.96 24.43
N ASP A 570 -7.15 7.48 25.00
CA ASP A 570 -6.26 8.34 25.81
C ASP A 570 -5.43 9.27 24.93
N ASN A 571 -4.76 10.23 25.56
CA ASN A 571 -3.76 11.06 24.91
C ASN A 571 -2.49 11.11 25.78
N PRO A 572 -1.38 10.48 25.36
CA PRO A 572 -1.21 9.70 24.12
C PRO A 572 -2.00 8.38 24.13
N ILE A 573 -2.22 7.80 22.93
CA ILE A 573 -2.59 6.40 22.77
C ILE A 573 -1.30 5.57 22.84
N VAL A 574 -1.18 4.66 23.80
CA VAL A 574 0.06 3.91 24.05
C VAL A 574 -0.15 2.42 23.79
N SER A 575 0.80 1.79 23.10
CA SER A 575 0.80 0.33 22.91
C SER A 575 0.90 -0.40 24.25
N ASP A 576 0.34 -1.61 24.33
CA ASP A 576 0.44 -2.43 25.54
C ASP A 576 1.88 -2.83 25.91
N THR A 577 2.81 -2.75 24.95
CA THR A 577 4.25 -2.91 25.18
C THR A 577 4.92 -1.68 25.78
N GLY A 578 4.29 -0.51 25.69
CA GLY A 578 4.84 0.80 26.05
C GLY A 578 5.82 1.40 25.04
N GLU A 579 6.16 0.69 23.95
CA GLU A 579 7.20 1.13 23.00
C GLU A 579 6.69 2.09 21.92
N LEU A 580 5.37 2.16 21.69
CA LEU A 580 4.75 3.04 20.71
C LEU A 580 3.78 3.99 21.41
N SER A 581 3.87 5.29 21.10
CA SER A 581 2.91 6.28 21.61
C SER A 581 2.48 7.24 20.50
N TRP A 582 1.18 7.50 20.42
CA TRP A 582 0.58 8.43 19.47
C TRP A 582 -0.06 9.59 20.23
N TYR A 583 0.60 10.73 20.21
CA TYR A 583 0.14 11.98 20.80
C TYR A 583 -0.79 12.70 19.84
N ARG A 584 -2.00 12.97 20.31
CA ARG A 584 -3.01 13.73 19.59
C ARG A 584 -2.96 15.19 20.05
N SER A 585 -3.36 16.08 19.15
CA SER A 585 -3.45 17.50 19.45
C SER A 585 -4.67 18.08 18.76
N GLU A 586 -5.51 18.78 19.52
CA GLU A 586 -6.66 19.53 18.98
C GLU A 586 -6.23 20.64 18.02
N GLN A 587 -4.98 21.10 18.12
CA GLN A 587 -4.39 22.11 17.23
C GLN A 587 -3.80 21.49 15.95
N GLY A 588 -3.96 20.18 15.73
CA GLY A 588 -3.38 19.50 14.58
C GLY A 588 -1.85 19.43 14.64
N LYS A 589 -1.29 19.27 15.84
CA LYS A 589 0.15 19.12 16.10
C LYS A 589 0.50 17.76 16.70
N GLY A 590 0.07 16.69 16.05
CA GLY A 590 0.29 15.30 16.50
C GLY A 590 1.75 14.85 16.44
N LEU A 591 2.07 13.79 17.18
CA LEU A 591 3.40 13.18 17.22
C LEU A 591 3.27 11.67 17.43
N VAL A 592 4.06 10.88 16.72
CA VAL A 592 4.30 9.47 17.04
C VAL A 592 5.71 9.30 17.57
N THR A 593 5.84 8.51 18.64
CA THR A 593 7.13 8.11 19.19
C THR A 593 7.30 6.60 19.12
N ILE A 594 8.50 6.17 18.74
CA ILE A 594 8.95 4.78 18.80
C ILE A 594 10.10 4.75 19.81
N GLU A 595 9.98 3.98 20.88
CA GLU A 595 10.97 3.92 21.96
C GLU A 595 11.33 2.47 22.27
N THR A 596 12.30 1.93 21.54
CA THR A 596 12.89 0.61 21.79
C THR A 596 14.36 0.76 22.20
N GLU A 597 14.97 -0.34 22.65
CA GLU A 597 16.41 -0.35 22.99
C GLU A 597 17.32 -0.17 21.76
N LYS A 598 16.88 -0.61 20.56
CA LYS A 598 17.72 -0.63 19.35
C LYS A 598 17.32 0.38 18.28
N SER A 599 16.08 0.85 18.30
CA SER A 599 15.52 1.83 17.38
C SER A 599 14.61 2.82 18.12
N GLN A 600 14.83 4.12 17.93
CA GLN A 600 14.00 5.18 18.49
C GLN A 600 13.63 6.22 17.43
N ALA A 601 12.44 6.79 17.52
CA ALA A 601 11.99 7.80 16.56
C ALA A 601 11.04 8.83 17.15
N LEU A 602 11.14 10.06 16.63
CA LEU A 602 10.22 11.18 16.84
C LEU A 602 9.66 11.58 15.47
N ILE A 603 8.36 11.40 15.25
CA ILE A 603 7.73 11.56 13.93
C ILE A 603 6.51 12.48 14.03
N GLY A 604 6.57 13.66 13.42
CA GLY A 604 5.46 14.60 13.35
C GLY A 604 5.85 16.03 13.69
N PHE A 605 5.00 16.70 14.48
CA PHE A 605 5.21 18.08 14.94
C PHE A 605 6.11 18.10 16.19
N VAL A 606 7.38 17.72 16.02
CA VAL A 606 8.32 17.48 17.13
C VAL A 606 8.54 18.74 17.97
N LYS A 607 8.69 19.89 17.31
CA LYS A 607 8.87 21.21 17.96
C LYS A 607 7.72 21.56 18.91
N ASP A 608 6.49 21.28 18.50
CA ASP A 608 5.28 21.60 19.27
C ASP A 608 5.07 20.66 20.47
N ASN A 609 5.63 19.44 20.42
CA ASN A 609 5.47 18.43 21.46
C ASN A 609 6.62 18.40 22.48
N ASN A 610 7.81 18.85 22.08
CA ASN A 610 9.03 18.90 22.90
C ASN A 610 9.30 17.59 23.69
N LYS A 611 9.10 16.44 23.02
CA LYS A 611 9.29 15.12 23.62
C LYS A 611 10.73 14.67 23.50
N ALA A 612 11.23 14.09 24.58
CA ALA A 612 12.48 13.36 24.61
C ALA A 612 12.20 11.88 24.88
N LEU A 613 12.98 11.03 24.23
CA LEU A 613 13.01 9.60 24.43
C LEU A 613 14.22 9.20 25.27
N LYS A 614 14.29 7.93 25.65
CA LYS A 614 15.35 7.34 26.47
C LYS A 614 16.74 7.66 25.95
N ASN A 615 16.97 7.56 24.63
CA ASN A 615 18.29 7.75 24.04
C ASN A 615 18.36 8.91 23.04
N ILE A 616 17.25 9.50 22.65
CA ILE A 616 17.24 10.61 21.70
C ILE A 616 16.32 11.74 22.14
N SER A 617 16.74 12.97 21.89
CA SER A 617 15.85 14.13 21.84
C SER A 617 16.20 15.02 20.66
N LEU A 618 15.25 15.84 20.20
CA LEU A 618 15.42 16.71 19.06
C LEU A 618 15.00 18.14 19.42
N THR A 619 15.89 19.09 19.18
CA THR A 619 15.54 20.50 19.04
C THR A 619 15.34 20.76 17.55
N ALA A 620 14.09 20.89 17.09
CA ALA A 620 13.78 21.10 15.68
C ALA A 620 13.44 22.56 15.38
N GLU A 621 13.96 23.07 14.26
CA GLU A 621 13.49 24.32 13.66
C GLU A 621 12.30 24.10 12.72
N ASN A 622 12.23 22.93 12.07
CA ASN A 622 11.20 22.55 11.12
C ASN A 622 9.81 22.45 11.79
N GLU A 623 8.77 22.70 11.00
CA GLU A 623 7.39 22.52 11.45
C GLU A 623 7.03 21.04 11.60
N PHE A 624 7.44 20.21 10.63
CA PHE A 624 7.16 18.78 10.60
C PHE A 624 8.42 18.02 10.18
N CYS A 625 8.79 16.99 10.92
CA CYS A 625 9.93 16.16 10.59
C CYS A 625 9.82 14.76 11.21
N SER A 626 10.69 13.88 10.74
CA SER A 626 10.89 12.52 11.23
C SER A 626 12.37 12.34 11.55
N ILE A 627 12.68 12.00 12.79
CA ILE A 627 14.00 11.55 13.23
C ILE A 627 13.89 10.07 13.59
N ILE A 628 14.71 9.24 12.95
CA ILE A 628 14.83 7.80 13.26
C ILE A 628 16.30 7.52 13.56
N VAL A 629 16.58 6.96 14.73
CA VAL A 629 17.91 6.48 15.13
C VAL A 629 17.84 4.99 15.36
N THR A 630 18.65 4.22 14.64
CA THR A 630 18.74 2.76 14.80
C THR A 630 20.18 2.28 14.93
N SER A 631 20.40 1.28 15.77
CA SER A 631 21.69 0.60 15.89
C SER A 631 21.93 -0.30 14.68
N LEU A 632 23.10 -0.14 14.05
CA LEU A 632 23.52 -0.94 12.89
C LEU A 632 24.11 -2.31 13.25
N ASN A 633 24.16 -2.65 14.53
CA ASN A 633 24.63 -3.94 15.04
C ASN A 633 23.63 -4.52 16.05
N ALA A 634 23.94 -5.66 16.65
CA ALA A 634 23.04 -6.32 17.59
C ALA A 634 22.84 -5.56 18.93
N GLU A 635 23.71 -4.60 19.25
CA GLU A 635 23.72 -3.87 20.52
C GLU A 635 22.61 -2.79 20.58
N PRO A 636 22.09 -2.49 21.78
CA PRO A 636 21.20 -1.35 21.98
C PRO A 636 21.89 -0.02 21.67
N ILE A 637 21.10 1.03 21.42
CA ILE A 637 21.60 2.39 21.15
C ILE A 637 22.55 2.85 22.26
N SER A 638 22.26 2.46 23.51
CA SER A 638 23.05 2.83 24.68
C SER A 638 24.49 2.30 24.69
N SER A 639 24.77 1.17 24.02
CA SER A 639 26.11 0.52 23.97
C SER A 639 26.67 0.38 22.55
N SER A 640 25.88 0.65 21.51
CA SER A 640 26.34 0.53 20.13
C SER A 640 27.46 1.53 19.80
N GLN A 641 28.35 1.12 18.90
CA GLN A 641 29.43 1.94 18.33
C GLN A 641 29.06 2.56 16.98
N SER A 642 27.93 2.13 16.38
CA SER A 642 27.54 2.52 15.02
C SER A 642 26.02 2.63 14.95
N LEU A 643 25.53 3.85 14.71
CA LEU A 643 24.11 4.14 14.55
C LEU A 643 23.87 4.76 13.16
N LEU A 644 22.70 4.49 12.61
CA LEU A 644 22.15 5.27 11.51
C LEU A 644 21.16 6.28 12.08
N LEU A 645 21.41 7.56 11.81
CA LEU A 645 20.50 8.66 12.08
C LEU A 645 19.89 9.12 10.75
N VAL A 646 18.59 8.96 10.59
CA VAL A 646 17.81 9.49 9.47
C VAL A 646 17.00 10.68 9.97
N ALA A 647 17.12 11.81 9.27
CA ALA A 647 16.47 13.06 9.59
C ALA A 647 15.77 13.60 8.34
N THR A 648 14.45 13.45 8.26
CA THR A 648 13.67 13.75 7.06
C THR A 648 12.53 14.74 7.33
N ALA A 649 12.24 15.59 6.34
CA ALA A 649 11.09 16.47 6.29
C ALA A 649 10.44 16.39 4.90
N ARG A 650 10.23 17.50 4.20
CA ARG A 650 9.65 17.52 2.84
C ARG A 650 10.66 17.09 1.77
N SER A 651 10.18 16.42 0.72
CA SER A 651 10.86 16.29 -0.57
C SER A 651 9.99 16.87 -1.68
N ALA A 652 10.63 17.37 -2.73
CA ALA A 652 9.98 17.95 -3.90
C ALA A 652 10.88 17.84 -5.14
N ASN A 653 10.35 18.14 -6.32
CA ASN A 653 11.17 18.43 -7.50
C ASN A 653 11.60 19.91 -7.50
N GLN A 654 12.68 20.26 -8.21
CA GLN A 654 13.08 21.66 -8.39
C GLN A 654 11.99 22.45 -9.12
N ASP A 655 11.75 23.67 -8.66
CA ASP A 655 10.75 24.58 -9.25
C ASP A 655 9.30 24.04 -9.25
N MET A 656 9.03 22.95 -8.50
CA MET A 656 7.70 22.40 -8.33
C MET A 656 6.77 23.43 -7.69
N THR A 657 5.58 23.60 -8.28
CA THR A 657 4.63 24.62 -7.84
C THR A 657 3.28 23.99 -7.51
N TRP A 658 2.84 24.21 -6.27
CA TRP A 658 1.50 23.86 -5.81
C TRP A 658 0.46 24.87 -6.30
N ASN A 659 -0.79 24.43 -6.42
CA ASN A 659 -1.92 25.35 -6.40
C ASN A 659 -2.10 26.00 -5.01
N GLU A 660 -2.95 27.03 -4.93
CA GLU A 660 -3.13 27.86 -3.72
C GLU A 660 -3.58 27.04 -2.49
N ASP A 661 -4.47 26.08 -2.69
CA ASP A 661 -4.99 25.18 -1.66
C ASP A 661 -4.09 23.98 -1.37
N ARG A 662 -2.96 23.83 -2.08
CA ARG A 662 -1.99 22.74 -1.92
C ARG A 662 -2.60 21.34 -2.07
N THR A 663 -3.55 21.21 -2.98
CA THR A 663 -4.22 19.93 -3.32
C THR A 663 -3.80 19.39 -4.68
N SER A 664 -3.06 20.16 -5.48
CA SER A 664 -2.61 19.78 -6.82
C SER A 664 -1.32 20.52 -7.20
N LEU A 665 -0.69 20.10 -8.29
CA LEU A 665 0.48 20.79 -8.86
C LEU A 665 0.10 21.53 -10.13
N SER A 666 0.46 22.80 -10.20
CA SER A 666 0.43 23.58 -11.44
C SER A 666 1.67 23.31 -12.29
N ASP A 667 2.80 22.96 -11.65
CA ASP A 667 4.01 22.49 -12.28
C ASP A 667 4.65 21.36 -11.45
N TRP A 668 4.98 20.25 -12.10
CA TRP A 668 5.66 19.10 -11.51
C TRP A 668 7.14 19.36 -11.22
N GLY A 669 7.71 20.40 -11.82
CA GLY A 669 9.10 20.77 -11.66
C GLY A 669 10.08 19.89 -12.45
N SER A 670 11.36 20.09 -12.15
CA SER A 670 12.50 19.45 -12.80
C SER A 670 13.40 18.72 -11.80
N GLY A 671 14.39 17.99 -12.31
CA GLY A 671 15.39 17.31 -11.48
C GLY A 671 16.64 18.16 -11.25
N PRO A 672 17.48 17.80 -10.26
CA PRO A 672 17.26 16.71 -9.31
C PRO A 672 16.22 17.03 -8.23
N THR A 673 15.71 16.00 -7.56
CA THR A 673 14.91 16.11 -6.33
C THR A 673 15.60 17.02 -5.31
N VAL A 674 14.80 17.77 -4.56
CA VAL A 674 15.22 18.64 -3.47
C VAL A 674 14.60 18.20 -2.16
N ILE A 675 15.29 18.48 -1.06
CA ILE A 675 14.85 18.20 0.31
C ILE A 675 14.73 19.49 1.12
N GLU A 676 13.82 19.49 2.08
CA GLU A 676 13.88 20.38 3.23
C GLU A 676 14.84 19.74 4.26
N PRO A 677 16.02 20.32 4.53
CA PRO A 677 16.91 19.78 5.55
C PRO A 677 16.28 19.92 6.93
N VAL A 678 16.37 18.88 7.75
CA VAL A 678 16.00 18.99 9.17
C VAL A 678 17.08 19.77 9.90
N LYS A 679 16.72 20.95 10.43
CA LYS A 679 17.62 21.88 11.11
C LYS A 679 17.42 21.86 12.62
N GLY A 680 18.51 22.03 13.34
CA GLY A 680 18.56 22.08 14.79
C GLY A 680 19.59 21.09 15.33
N SER A 681 19.24 20.36 16.40
CA SER A 681 20.18 19.42 17.03
C SER A 681 19.50 18.14 17.53
N VAL A 682 20.16 17.00 17.29
CA VAL A 682 19.80 15.71 17.89
C VAL A 682 20.72 15.47 19.07
N THR A 683 20.16 15.26 20.26
CA THR A 683 20.95 14.87 21.44
C THR A 683 20.86 13.37 21.63
N LEU A 684 22.00 12.70 21.61
CA LEU A 684 22.14 11.30 22.03
C LEU A 684 22.32 11.24 23.55
N ARG A 685 21.36 10.62 24.21
CA ARG A 685 21.21 10.60 25.67
C ARG A 685 21.45 9.19 26.18
N ASN A 686 21.89 9.08 27.43
CA ASN A 686 22.07 7.77 28.09
C ASN A 686 22.86 6.75 27.24
N ILE A 687 23.84 7.22 26.46
CA ILE A 687 24.65 6.38 25.55
C ILE A 687 25.91 5.81 26.21
N GLY A 688 25.87 5.53 27.51
CA GLY A 688 26.97 4.91 28.27
C GLY A 688 28.25 5.75 28.32
N LEU A 689 29.39 5.09 28.60
CA LEU A 689 30.73 5.70 28.59
C LEU A 689 31.18 5.98 27.15
N ALA A 690 30.61 6.99 26.50
CA ALA A 690 31.10 7.47 25.21
C ALA A 690 32.19 8.53 25.47
N GLU A 691 33.36 8.36 24.84
CA GLU A 691 34.46 9.34 24.89
C GLU A 691 34.36 10.34 23.73
N HIS A 692 33.92 9.84 22.56
CA HIS A 692 33.84 10.61 21.34
C HIS A 692 32.65 10.15 20.50
N VAL A 693 31.88 11.12 19.99
CA VAL A 693 30.78 10.89 19.06
C VAL A 693 30.99 11.77 17.84
N GLU A 694 30.98 11.15 16.66
CA GLU A 694 31.00 11.84 15.37
C GLU A 694 29.80 11.42 14.52
N ALA A 695 29.20 12.37 13.82
CA ALA A 695 28.20 12.12 12.78
C ALA A 695 28.81 12.40 11.42
N VAL A 696 28.78 11.42 10.53
CA VAL A 696 29.25 11.53 9.15
C VAL A 696 28.03 11.78 8.26
N PRO A 697 27.79 13.02 7.79
CA PRO A 697 26.76 13.31 6.79
C PRO A 697 26.99 12.52 5.50
N LEU A 698 25.91 12.01 4.90
CA LEU A 698 25.96 11.14 3.73
C LEU A 698 25.25 11.76 2.52
N ASN A 699 25.73 11.47 1.30
CA ASN A 699 25.02 11.80 0.06
C ASN A 699 24.01 10.68 -0.32
N GLY A 700 23.35 10.79 -1.47
CA GLY A 700 22.38 9.79 -1.94
C GLY A 700 22.97 8.42 -2.30
N ALA A 701 24.29 8.27 -2.38
CA ALA A 701 25.00 6.99 -2.51
C ALA A 701 25.38 6.39 -1.14
N GLY A 702 25.06 7.07 -0.03
CA GLY A 702 25.50 6.69 1.31
C GLY A 702 27.01 6.89 1.53
N LYS A 703 27.67 7.72 0.72
CA LYS A 703 29.07 8.10 0.87
C LYS A 703 29.18 9.39 1.68
N ARG A 704 30.34 9.59 2.32
CA ARG A 704 30.64 10.82 3.09
C ARG A 704 30.40 12.06 2.23
N MET A 705 29.71 13.04 2.80
CA MET A 705 29.46 14.35 2.20
C MET A 705 29.95 15.46 3.14
N GLY A 706 31.08 16.09 2.81
CA GLY A 706 31.67 17.11 3.69
C GLY A 706 32.40 16.52 4.90
N GLN A 707 32.61 17.35 5.93
CA GLN A 707 33.38 16.98 7.13
C GLN A 707 32.50 16.22 8.14
N SER A 708 33.12 15.36 8.95
CA SER A 708 32.43 14.78 10.13
C SER A 708 32.02 15.91 11.08
N ILE A 709 30.83 15.78 11.65
CA ILE A 709 30.31 16.67 12.69
C ILE A 709 30.65 16.05 14.03
N ARG A 710 31.54 16.68 14.79
CA ARG A 710 31.86 16.26 16.16
C ARG A 710 30.72 16.69 17.08
N ALA A 711 30.17 15.74 17.83
CA ALA A 711 29.13 16.06 18.81
C ALA A 711 29.69 16.90 19.97
N GLN A 712 28.88 17.82 20.47
CA GLN A 712 29.18 18.62 21.64
C GLN A 712 28.73 17.90 22.91
N ILE A 713 29.58 17.86 23.93
CA ILE A 713 29.19 17.31 25.24
C ILE A 713 28.27 18.33 25.90
N VAL A 714 27.05 17.90 26.22
CA VAL A 714 26.05 18.68 26.95
C VAL A 714 25.66 17.95 28.24
N ALA A 715 24.93 18.61 29.14
CA ALA A 715 24.57 18.04 30.44
C ALA A 715 23.81 16.70 30.32
N ASP A 716 23.13 16.48 29.20
CA ASP A 716 22.21 15.36 28.95
C ASP A 716 22.77 14.33 27.94
N GLY A 717 24.03 14.47 27.52
CA GLY A 717 24.68 13.56 26.58
C GLY A 717 25.50 14.26 25.49
N PHE A 718 25.34 13.82 24.24
CA PHE A 718 26.10 14.30 23.09
C PHE A 718 25.16 14.94 22.07
N GLU A 719 25.30 16.25 21.86
CA GLU A 719 24.50 17.02 20.92
C GLU A 719 25.17 17.06 19.53
N ILE A 720 24.43 16.64 18.51
CA ILE A 720 24.84 16.64 17.11
C ILE A 720 24.03 17.72 16.39
N PRO A 721 24.65 18.83 15.95
CA PRO A 721 23.97 19.79 15.08
C PRO A 721 23.70 19.15 13.72
N ILE A 722 22.49 19.35 13.19
CA ILE A 722 22.04 18.79 11.91
C ILE A 722 21.50 19.90 10.99
N GLY A 723 21.39 19.57 9.70
CA GLY A 723 20.87 20.47 8.66
C GLY A 723 21.93 21.10 7.76
N GLU A 724 23.20 21.13 8.18
CA GLU A 724 24.33 21.56 7.35
C GLU A 724 25.53 20.58 7.47
N PRO A 725 26.01 19.96 6.37
CA PRO A 725 25.46 20.07 5.02
C PRO A 725 24.06 19.44 4.95
N ALA A 726 23.25 19.90 3.99
CA ALA A 726 21.90 19.39 3.75
C ALA A 726 21.91 17.91 3.38
N THR A 727 21.46 17.04 4.29
CA THR A 727 21.31 15.60 4.09
C THR A 727 20.11 15.05 4.83
N THR A 728 19.58 13.91 4.37
CA THR A 728 18.55 13.14 5.06
C THR A 728 19.10 12.09 6.01
N TRP A 729 20.41 11.82 6.02
CA TRP A 729 20.97 10.72 6.82
C TRP A 729 22.46 10.85 7.15
N TYR A 730 22.81 10.30 8.31
CA TYR A 730 24.14 10.36 8.92
C TYR A 730 24.54 8.98 9.45
N LEU A 731 25.79 8.59 9.23
CA LEU A 731 26.42 7.50 9.98
C LEU A 731 27.00 8.08 11.28
N VAL A 732 26.48 7.68 12.43
CA VAL A 732 27.01 8.10 13.73
C VAL A 732 27.95 7.03 14.27
N ARG A 733 29.17 7.44 14.62
CA ARG A 733 30.19 6.58 15.23
C ARG A 733 30.43 7.02 16.66
N ILE A 734 30.49 6.03 17.56
CA ILE A 734 30.66 6.23 18.98
C ILE A 734 31.92 5.47 19.42
N GLN A 735 32.93 6.19 19.87
CA GLN A 735 34.10 5.66 20.55
C GLN A 735 33.81 5.62 22.05
N ARG A 736 34.16 4.51 22.69
CA ARG A 736 33.87 4.20 24.08
C ARG A 736 35.14 3.81 24.83
#